data_AF-A0A212CUS2-F1
#
_entry.id   AF-A0A212CUS2-F1
#
_cell.length_a   1.000
_cell.length_b   1.000
_cell.length_c   1.000
_cell.angle_alpha   90.00
_cell.angle_beta   90.00
_cell.angle_gamma   90.00
#
_symmetry.space_group_name_H-M   'P 1'
#
loop_
_entity.id
_entity.type
_entity.pdbx_description
1 polymer ?
#
loop_
_entity_poly.entity_id
_entity_poly.type
_entity_poly.pdbx_seq_one_letter_code
_entity_poly.pdbx_strand_id
1 'polypeptide(L)'
;MLQKREKVLLLRTFHGRTLRIVREHYLRPSVPCNSQLCPQPATCHNDGKLLSSDVTHYMVPDWKVVQDYLEILEFPELKGIVFMQTACQAVQRQRGRRQYNKLRNLLKDARHDCVLFANEFQQSCYLPRERGESMEKWQSRSIYNAAAWYYHHCQHRMPIVMVTEDEEAIQQYGSETEGVFVISFKNYLDNFWPDLKAAHELCESILQSRRERENESQESHGKEYPEHVPLEVLEAGIKSGRYIQVLSQASDFKSCQQDGLSKPESPMFKGTLNVNKHRAQMEAFVRLQGASSKDSDLERIMFEGPHRCGLPLGFMGFLCAAPQTDLVSDILIHGMKARNRSIHGDVVVVELLPKSEWKGRTAALGESDGDDRAPGEAPSEPMPTGRVVGILQKNWRDYVVTFPSIEEVQSQGKNAQKILVTPWDYRIPKIRISTQQAEALQDFRVVVRIDSWESTSMYPNGHFVRVLGRIGDLEGEIATILVENSISVVPFSEAQMCEMPVNTPENPWKVSSQEERERKDLRKTHLVFSIDPSGCEDVDDTLSVRALDNGNLELGVHIADVTHFVAPHSYIDIEARTRATTYYLADRRYDMLPAILSADVCSLLGGVDSYFPTALPTPAFPPSPLFGGSFISLTFLSLPPVFSFCLLSFCLAGRLLLPLVDFLKSNKALADSLDNANDPNDPIVNKLLRSMATQAMSNALYFSTGSCAEEEFHHYGEWLQFSSVVAKALSKL
;
A
#
# COMPACT_ATOMS: atom_id res chain seq x y z
N MET A 1 10.07 -23.64 -34.87
CA MET A 1 10.37 -24.68 -33.86
C MET A 1 10.96 -23.97 -32.65
N LEU A 2 10.45 -24.22 -31.42
CA LEU A 2 10.98 -23.57 -30.22
C LEU A 2 12.42 -24.05 -29.97
N GLN A 3 13.35 -23.12 -29.80
CA GLN A 3 14.75 -23.48 -29.51
C GLN A 3 14.94 -23.61 -28.01
N LYS A 4 15.24 -24.82 -27.54
CA LYS A 4 15.52 -25.10 -26.14
C LYS A 4 16.98 -24.75 -25.80
N ARG A 5 17.17 -23.98 -24.73
CA ARG A 5 18.46 -23.71 -24.09
C ARG A 5 18.41 -24.11 -22.62
N GLU A 6 19.57 -24.23 -22.01
CA GLU A 6 19.70 -24.46 -20.57
C GLU A 6 20.24 -23.20 -19.90
N LYS A 7 19.49 -22.68 -18.93
CA LYS A 7 19.92 -21.57 -18.07
C LYS A 7 20.35 -22.14 -16.73
N VAL A 8 21.64 -22.06 -16.44
CA VAL A 8 22.19 -22.50 -15.16
C VAL A 8 22.11 -21.33 -14.17
N LEU A 9 21.40 -21.55 -13.08
CA LEU A 9 21.28 -20.63 -11.95
C LEU A 9 22.03 -21.23 -10.77
N LEU A 10 22.98 -20.46 -10.22
CA LEU A 10 23.61 -20.79 -8.95
C LEU A 10 22.82 -20.08 -7.86
N LEU A 11 21.94 -20.81 -7.18
CA LEU A 11 21.19 -20.28 -6.05
C LEU A 11 21.89 -20.68 -4.76
N ARG A 12 22.17 -19.72 -3.88
CA ARG A 12 22.46 -20.07 -2.49
C ARG A 12 21.17 -20.45 -1.81
N THR A 13 21.12 -21.68 -1.32
CA THR A 13 20.06 -22.13 -0.42
C THR A 13 20.13 -21.37 0.88
N PHE A 14 19.01 -21.42 1.58
CA PHE A 14 18.86 -20.94 2.95
C PHE A 14 19.91 -21.49 3.94
N HIS A 15 20.47 -22.67 3.67
CA HIS A 15 21.49 -23.29 4.52
C HIS A 15 22.93 -22.99 4.05
N GLY A 16 23.11 -21.97 3.20
CA GLY A 16 24.42 -21.57 2.66
C GLY A 16 25.01 -22.53 1.60
N ARG A 17 24.35 -23.66 1.30
CA ARG A 17 24.75 -24.55 0.21
C ARG A 17 24.44 -23.89 -1.14
N THR A 18 25.37 -23.95 -2.07
CA THR A 18 25.14 -23.49 -3.44
C THR A 18 24.46 -24.60 -4.22
N LEU A 19 23.21 -24.40 -4.60
CA LEU A 19 22.49 -25.28 -5.53
C LEU A 19 22.70 -24.78 -6.96
N ARG A 20 23.11 -25.70 -7.82
CA ARG A 20 23.09 -25.51 -9.26
C ARG A 20 21.75 -25.97 -9.78
N ILE A 21 20.90 -25.02 -10.16
CA ILE A 21 19.60 -25.28 -10.78
C ILE A 21 19.74 -25.06 -12.27
N VAL A 22 19.42 -26.09 -13.05
CA VAL A 22 19.32 -25.98 -14.50
C VAL A 22 17.85 -25.79 -14.83
N ARG A 23 17.50 -24.65 -15.46
CA ARG A 23 16.17 -24.41 -15.99
C ARG A 23 16.20 -24.48 -17.50
N GLU A 24 15.16 -25.06 -18.07
CA GLU A 24 14.92 -24.99 -19.49
C GLU A 24 14.50 -23.56 -19.85
N HIS A 25 15.17 -22.99 -20.85
CA HIS A 25 14.91 -21.65 -21.35
C HIS A 25 14.50 -21.76 -22.81
N TYR A 26 13.23 -21.51 -23.09
CA TYR A 26 12.64 -21.68 -24.42
C TYR A 26 12.68 -20.37 -25.18
N LEU A 27 13.45 -20.35 -26.26
CA LEU A 27 13.48 -19.25 -27.21
C LEU A 27 12.34 -19.42 -28.22
N ARG A 28 11.59 -18.35 -28.39
CA ARG A 28 10.42 -18.25 -29.26
C ARG A 28 10.82 -17.45 -30.50
N PRO A 29 10.39 -17.85 -31.70
CA PRO A 29 10.62 -17.05 -32.91
C PRO A 29 9.77 -15.78 -32.92
N SER A 30 8.65 -15.79 -32.19
CA SER A 30 7.79 -14.63 -32.01
C SER A 30 7.50 -14.36 -30.55
N VAL A 31 7.63 -13.08 -30.20
CA VAL A 31 7.26 -12.49 -28.92
C VAL A 31 6.53 -11.18 -29.25
N PRO A 32 5.45 -10.83 -28.53
CA PRO A 32 4.75 -9.58 -28.76
C PRO A 32 5.68 -8.38 -28.64
N CYS A 33 5.85 -7.65 -29.74
CA CYS A 33 6.59 -6.39 -29.77
C CYS A 33 5.71 -5.24 -29.32
N ASN A 34 4.38 -5.40 -29.34
CA ASN A 34 3.43 -4.38 -28.92
C ASN A 34 3.68 -3.01 -29.58
N SER A 35 4.16 -2.99 -30.82
CA SER A 35 4.32 -1.76 -31.61
C SER A 35 3.28 -1.71 -32.72
N GLN A 36 2.67 -0.55 -32.92
CA GLN A 36 1.78 -0.29 -34.07
C GLN A 36 2.52 -0.39 -35.42
N LEU A 37 3.85 -0.27 -35.42
CA LEU A 37 4.70 -0.36 -36.61
C LEU A 37 5.18 -1.78 -36.91
N CYS A 38 4.65 -2.78 -36.19
CA CYS A 38 4.97 -4.17 -36.44
C CYS A 38 4.57 -4.58 -37.88
N PRO A 39 5.49 -5.10 -38.70
CA PRO A 39 5.16 -5.53 -40.05
C PRO A 39 4.33 -6.82 -40.09
N GLN A 40 4.30 -7.58 -38.99
CA GLN A 40 3.61 -8.87 -38.88
C GLN A 40 2.92 -9.02 -37.51
N PRO A 41 1.88 -8.21 -37.21
CA PRO A 41 1.24 -8.19 -35.89
C PRO A 41 0.61 -9.54 -35.50
N ALA A 42 0.06 -10.27 -36.49
CA ALA A 42 -0.50 -11.60 -36.28
C ALA A 42 0.56 -12.63 -35.83
N THR A 43 1.79 -12.53 -36.35
CA THR A 43 2.90 -13.42 -35.97
C THR A 43 3.44 -13.06 -34.59
N CYS A 44 3.46 -11.76 -34.25
CA CYS A 44 3.91 -11.28 -32.94
C CYS A 44 2.91 -11.54 -31.81
N HIS A 45 1.64 -11.84 -32.09
CA HIS A 45 0.59 -12.04 -31.08
C HIS A 45 0.41 -10.82 -30.17
N ASN A 46 0.32 -9.63 -30.76
CA ASN A 46 0.13 -8.39 -30.01
C ASN A 46 -1.33 -8.30 -29.51
N ASP A 47 -1.62 -8.92 -28.36
CA ASP A 47 -2.97 -8.98 -27.76
C ASP A 47 -3.17 -7.94 -26.63
N GLY A 48 -2.18 -7.07 -26.41
CA GLY A 48 -2.15 -6.10 -25.33
C GLY A 48 -2.06 -4.65 -25.79
N LYS A 49 -1.70 -3.78 -24.84
CA LYS A 49 -1.41 -2.36 -25.08
C LYS A 49 -0.34 -2.22 -26.17
N LEU A 50 -0.60 -1.37 -27.16
CA LEU A 50 0.34 -1.05 -28.24
C LEU A 50 0.97 0.32 -28.04
N LEU A 51 2.25 0.44 -28.36
CA LEU A 51 2.96 1.71 -28.47
C LEU A 51 2.44 2.52 -29.65
N SER A 52 2.24 3.82 -29.43
CA SER A 52 1.82 4.73 -30.49
C SER A 52 2.87 4.80 -31.61
N SER A 53 2.42 4.97 -32.85
CA SER A 53 3.27 5.33 -33.98
C SER A 53 3.57 6.83 -34.08
N ASP A 54 2.89 7.66 -33.28
CA ASP A 54 2.95 9.13 -33.37
C ASP A 54 4.16 9.72 -32.62
N VAL A 55 4.92 8.90 -31.92
CA VAL A 55 6.14 9.30 -31.23
C VAL A 55 7.30 9.45 -32.22
N THR A 56 8.26 10.31 -31.87
CA THR A 56 9.43 10.57 -32.74
C THR A 56 10.46 9.44 -32.71
N HIS A 57 10.51 8.68 -31.62
CA HIS A 57 11.41 7.56 -31.38
C HIS A 57 10.83 6.65 -30.29
N TYR A 58 11.33 5.41 -30.19
CA TYR A 58 11.13 4.58 -29.01
C TYR A 58 12.33 4.68 -28.06
N MET A 59 12.03 4.77 -26.78
CA MET A 59 13.02 4.91 -25.72
C MET A 59 13.20 3.57 -24.99
N VAL A 60 14.44 3.09 -24.88
CA VAL A 60 14.78 1.81 -24.23
C VAL A 60 15.66 2.11 -23.01
N PRO A 61 15.10 2.11 -21.79
CA PRO A 61 15.90 2.32 -20.59
C PRO A 61 16.74 1.09 -20.26
N ASP A 62 18.02 1.31 -20.00
CA ASP A 62 18.89 0.30 -19.42
C ASP A 62 18.47 -0.05 -17.98
N TRP A 63 18.88 -1.21 -17.48
CA TRP A 63 18.47 -1.74 -16.18
C TRP A 63 18.75 -0.78 -15.03
N LYS A 64 19.88 -0.08 -15.06
CA LYS A 64 20.26 0.91 -14.04
C LYS A 64 19.42 2.18 -14.13
N VAL A 65 19.01 2.57 -15.35
CA VAL A 65 18.12 3.72 -15.55
C VAL A 65 16.73 3.43 -15.01
N VAL A 66 16.16 2.25 -15.30
CA VAL A 66 14.87 1.82 -14.73
C VAL A 66 14.93 1.78 -13.20
N GLN A 67 16.09 1.44 -12.64
CA GLN A 67 16.26 1.35 -11.20
C GLN A 67 16.33 2.70 -10.51
N ASP A 68 17.09 3.63 -11.07
CA ASP A 68 17.47 4.88 -10.38
C ASP A 68 16.64 6.09 -10.82
N TYR A 69 15.94 6.02 -11.96
CA TYR A 69 15.13 7.12 -12.50
C TYR A 69 13.69 6.70 -12.82
N LEU A 70 13.15 5.67 -12.15
CA LEU A 70 11.77 5.21 -12.38
C LEU A 70 10.77 6.36 -12.23
N GLU A 71 11.06 7.29 -11.33
CA GLU A 71 10.31 8.53 -11.11
C GLU A 71 10.18 9.41 -12.34
N ILE A 72 11.26 9.54 -13.09
CA ILE A 72 11.27 10.36 -14.29
C ILE A 72 10.56 9.58 -15.40
N LEU A 73 10.72 8.26 -15.45
CA LEU A 73 10.00 7.39 -16.41
C LEU A 73 8.48 7.32 -16.15
N GLU A 74 8.00 7.84 -15.01
CA GLU A 74 6.57 7.98 -14.68
C GLU A 74 5.96 9.29 -15.23
N PHE A 75 6.73 10.19 -15.84
CA PHE A 75 6.16 11.39 -16.44
C PHE A 75 5.35 11.03 -17.70
N PRO A 76 4.07 11.43 -17.80
CA PRO A 76 3.21 11.07 -18.94
C PRO A 76 3.66 11.68 -20.28
N GLU A 77 4.50 12.72 -20.24
CA GLU A 77 5.14 13.32 -21.41
C GLU A 77 6.12 12.34 -22.10
N LEU A 78 6.76 11.46 -21.32
CA LEU A 78 7.67 10.44 -21.83
C LEU A 78 6.89 9.26 -22.40
N LYS A 79 6.62 9.32 -23.70
CA LYS A 79 5.90 8.30 -24.46
C LYS A 79 6.84 7.39 -25.25
N GLY A 80 6.35 6.23 -25.69
CA GLY A 80 7.12 5.30 -26.52
C GLY A 80 8.17 4.47 -25.76
N ILE A 81 7.96 4.17 -24.47
CA ILE A 81 8.97 3.49 -23.64
C ILE A 81 8.88 1.96 -23.78
N VAL A 82 10.00 1.31 -24.10
CA VAL A 82 10.10 -0.15 -24.19
C VAL A 82 10.92 -0.69 -23.03
N PHE A 83 10.25 -1.14 -21.97
CA PHE A 83 10.91 -1.81 -20.86
C PHE A 83 11.30 -3.23 -21.25
N MET A 84 12.60 -3.51 -21.24
CA MET A 84 13.12 -4.86 -21.49
C MET A 84 12.89 -5.76 -20.26
N GLN A 85 12.52 -7.01 -20.48
CA GLN A 85 12.35 -8.00 -19.42
C GLN A 85 13.60 -8.13 -18.55
N THR A 86 14.80 -8.07 -19.14
CA THR A 86 16.07 -8.08 -18.40
C THR A 86 16.19 -6.91 -17.42
N ALA A 87 15.77 -5.71 -17.82
CA ALA A 87 15.75 -4.53 -16.97
C ALA A 87 14.74 -4.67 -15.82
N CYS A 88 13.51 -5.10 -16.12
CA CYS A 88 12.49 -5.28 -15.08
C CYS A 88 12.88 -6.36 -14.05
N GLN A 89 13.52 -7.45 -14.50
CA GLN A 89 14.04 -8.49 -13.60
C GLN A 89 15.20 -7.99 -12.75
N ALA A 90 16.04 -7.08 -13.27
CA ALA A 90 17.10 -6.47 -12.49
C ALA A 90 16.52 -5.69 -11.31
N VAL A 91 15.51 -4.85 -11.56
CA VAL A 91 14.81 -4.08 -10.52
C VAL A 91 14.20 -5.00 -9.46
N GLN A 92 13.56 -6.10 -9.87
CA GLN A 92 13.00 -7.07 -8.94
C GLN A 92 14.06 -7.69 -8.03
N ARG A 93 15.25 -7.97 -8.56
CA ARG A 93 16.35 -8.59 -7.79
C ARG A 93 17.05 -7.58 -6.87
N GLN A 94 17.24 -6.34 -7.32
CA GLN A 94 18.04 -5.34 -6.60
C GLN A 94 17.21 -4.47 -5.64
N ARG A 95 16.02 -4.01 -6.05
CA ARG A 95 15.12 -3.15 -5.25
C ARG A 95 13.96 -3.91 -4.62
N GLY A 96 13.80 -5.19 -4.96
CA GLY A 96 12.78 -6.07 -4.39
C GLY A 96 11.39 -5.92 -5.03
N ARG A 97 10.41 -6.60 -4.42
CA ARG A 97 9.07 -6.78 -4.99
C ARG A 97 8.25 -5.49 -5.05
N ARG A 98 8.44 -4.55 -4.13
CA ARG A 98 7.65 -3.31 -4.07
C ARG A 98 7.94 -2.39 -5.27
N GLN A 99 9.21 -2.11 -5.55
CA GLN A 99 9.60 -1.30 -6.71
C GLN A 99 9.22 -1.99 -8.02
N TYR A 100 9.37 -3.31 -8.08
CA TYR A 100 8.90 -4.08 -9.22
C TYR A 100 7.38 -3.98 -9.43
N ASN A 101 6.59 -4.01 -8.34
CA ASN A 101 5.15 -3.80 -8.44
C ASN A 101 4.82 -2.38 -8.93
N LYS A 102 5.56 -1.36 -8.52
CA LYS A 102 5.42 0.01 -9.03
C LYS A 102 5.63 0.06 -10.54
N LEU A 103 6.73 -0.52 -11.03
CA LEU A 103 7.01 -0.68 -12.46
C LEU A 103 5.91 -1.49 -13.19
N ARG A 104 5.38 -2.55 -12.56
CA ARG A 104 4.27 -3.31 -13.14
C ARG A 104 2.96 -2.53 -13.21
N ASN A 105 2.71 -1.65 -12.25
CA ASN A 105 1.54 -0.79 -12.27
C ASN A 105 1.69 0.27 -13.37
N LEU A 106 2.88 0.85 -13.54
CA LEU A 106 3.21 1.73 -14.66
C LEU A 106 2.91 1.06 -16.02
N LEU A 107 3.38 -0.18 -16.21
CA LEU A 107 3.13 -0.97 -17.43
C LEU A 107 1.65 -1.31 -17.68
N LYS A 108 0.81 -1.29 -16.64
CA LYS A 108 -0.64 -1.57 -16.75
C LYS A 108 -1.45 -0.29 -16.97
N ASP A 109 -0.92 0.86 -16.55
CA ASP A 109 -1.60 2.13 -16.67
C ASP A 109 -1.74 2.50 -18.15
N ALA A 110 -2.98 2.66 -18.61
CA ALA A 110 -3.28 3.01 -19.99
C ALA A 110 -2.67 4.38 -20.38
N ARG A 111 -2.51 5.30 -19.44
CA ARG A 111 -2.03 6.67 -19.68
C ARG A 111 -0.55 6.76 -20.05
N HIS A 112 0.27 5.82 -19.58
CA HIS A 112 1.71 5.83 -19.79
C HIS A 112 2.06 5.00 -21.02
N ASP A 113 2.38 5.62 -22.16
CA ASP A 113 2.68 4.90 -23.41
C ASP A 113 3.99 4.10 -23.32
N CYS A 114 3.90 2.93 -22.70
CA CYS A 114 5.01 2.03 -22.43
C CYS A 114 4.58 0.57 -22.50
N VAL A 115 5.52 -0.31 -22.82
CA VAL A 115 5.29 -1.75 -22.94
C VAL A 115 6.43 -2.56 -22.34
N LEU A 116 6.15 -3.82 -22.02
CA LEU A 116 7.13 -4.80 -21.61
C LEU A 116 7.50 -5.69 -22.81
N PHE A 117 8.79 -5.80 -23.11
CA PHE A 117 9.28 -6.72 -24.13
C PHE A 117 10.13 -7.85 -23.54
N ALA A 118 9.74 -9.09 -23.82
CA ALA A 118 10.42 -10.28 -23.31
C ALA A 118 11.66 -10.65 -24.13
N ASN A 119 12.69 -9.79 -24.07
CA ASN A 119 13.91 -9.92 -24.86
C ASN A 119 14.68 -11.24 -24.62
N GLU A 120 14.65 -11.82 -23.42
CA GLU A 120 15.29 -13.13 -23.19
C GLU A 120 14.56 -14.28 -23.90
N PHE A 121 13.25 -14.16 -24.14
CA PHE A 121 12.48 -15.21 -24.81
C PHE A 121 12.42 -15.04 -26.32
N GLN A 122 12.75 -13.86 -26.84
CA GLN A 122 12.80 -13.64 -28.27
C GLN A 122 14.09 -14.22 -28.86
N GLN A 123 13.95 -15.17 -29.79
CA GLN A 123 15.07 -15.95 -30.35
C GLN A 123 16.14 -15.06 -31.00
N SER A 124 15.72 -14.01 -31.70
CA SER A 124 16.65 -13.07 -32.35
C SER A 124 17.30 -12.07 -31.39
N CYS A 125 16.72 -11.84 -30.21
CA CYS A 125 17.25 -10.91 -29.20
C CYS A 125 18.12 -11.60 -28.15
N TYR A 126 17.95 -12.91 -27.95
CA TYR A 126 18.59 -13.63 -26.85
C TYR A 126 20.11 -13.68 -27.01
N LEU A 127 20.81 -13.16 -26.00
CA LEU A 127 22.26 -13.26 -25.86
C LEU A 127 22.64 -14.03 -24.59
N PRO A 128 23.41 -15.13 -24.68
CA PRO A 128 23.95 -15.79 -23.50
C PRO A 128 25.05 -14.94 -22.86
N ARG A 129 25.20 -15.08 -21.54
CA ARG A 129 26.29 -14.46 -20.78
C ARG A 129 27.63 -15.08 -21.16
N GLU A 130 28.62 -14.24 -21.43
CA GLU A 130 29.96 -14.66 -21.81
C GLU A 130 30.79 -15.08 -20.60
N ARG A 131 31.82 -15.90 -20.82
CA ARG A 131 32.69 -16.36 -19.73
C ARG A 131 33.49 -15.17 -19.18
N GLY A 132 33.36 -14.92 -17.88
CA GLY A 132 34.06 -13.81 -17.20
C GLY A 132 33.33 -12.47 -17.27
N GLU A 133 32.26 -12.36 -18.05
CA GLU A 133 31.41 -11.16 -18.10
C GLU A 133 30.64 -11.00 -16.78
N SER A 134 30.51 -9.77 -16.25
CA SER A 134 29.68 -9.51 -15.06
C SER A 134 28.19 -9.63 -15.40
N MET A 135 27.34 -9.75 -14.37
CA MET A 135 25.88 -9.78 -14.58
C MET A 135 25.39 -8.46 -15.18
N GLU A 136 25.95 -7.34 -14.70
CA GLU A 136 25.58 -5.97 -15.07
C GLU A 136 25.95 -5.67 -16.53
N LYS A 137 27.18 -6.01 -16.95
CA LYS A 137 27.62 -5.85 -18.35
C LYS A 137 26.76 -6.67 -19.31
N TRP A 138 26.44 -7.91 -18.92
CA TRP A 138 25.55 -8.77 -19.70
C TRP A 138 24.13 -8.18 -19.83
N GLN A 139 23.59 -7.58 -18.77
CA GLN A 139 22.26 -6.96 -18.80
C GLN A 139 22.21 -5.82 -19.83
N SER A 140 23.17 -4.90 -19.77
CA SER A 140 23.22 -3.75 -20.68
C SER A 140 23.46 -4.18 -22.13
N ARG A 141 24.35 -5.16 -22.38
CA ARG A 141 24.57 -5.74 -23.71
C ARG A 141 23.32 -6.44 -24.27
N SER A 142 22.61 -7.19 -23.43
CA SER A 142 21.35 -7.86 -23.81
C SER A 142 20.24 -6.86 -24.15
N ILE A 143 20.19 -5.72 -23.44
CA ILE A 143 19.24 -4.64 -23.71
C ILE A 143 19.57 -3.95 -25.03
N TYR A 144 20.85 -3.65 -25.29
CA TYR A 144 21.28 -3.06 -26.56
C TYR A 144 20.92 -3.96 -27.75
N ASN A 145 21.21 -5.26 -27.68
CA ASN A 145 20.87 -6.19 -28.77
C ASN A 145 19.36 -6.26 -29.05
N ALA A 146 18.54 -6.15 -28.01
CA ALA A 146 17.09 -6.06 -28.17
C ALA A 146 16.64 -4.72 -28.77
N ALA A 147 17.30 -3.61 -28.43
CA ALA A 147 17.06 -2.29 -29.03
C ALA A 147 17.37 -2.29 -30.53
N ALA A 148 18.51 -2.85 -30.94
CA ALA A 148 18.87 -3.02 -32.35
C ALA A 148 17.87 -3.91 -33.09
N TRP A 149 17.44 -5.01 -32.47
CA TRP A 149 16.37 -5.84 -33.03
C TRP A 149 15.06 -5.05 -33.23
N TYR A 150 14.66 -4.20 -32.30
CA TYR A 150 13.44 -3.38 -32.42
C TYR A 150 13.49 -2.46 -33.63
N TYR A 151 14.63 -1.79 -33.83
CA TYR A 151 14.85 -0.90 -34.97
C TYR A 151 14.66 -1.64 -36.31
N HIS A 152 15.31 -2.80 -36.44
CA HIS A 152 15.18 -3.65 -37.63
C HIS A 152 13.77 -4.23 -37.78
N HIS A 153 13.14 -4.64 -36.67
CA HIS A 153 11.79 -5.19 -36.66
C HIS A 153 10.76 -4.17 -37.15
N CYS A 154 10.91 -2.89 -36.78
CA CYS A 154 10.07 -1.79 -37.24
C CYS A 154 10.44 -1.31 -38.66
N GLN A 155 11.20 -2.11 -39.42
CA GLN A 155 11.63 -1.80 -40.79
C GLN A 155 12.35 -0.45 -40.91
N HIS A 156 13.15 -0.08 -39.91
CA HIS A 156 13.90 1.18 -39.87
C HIS A 156 13.02 2.44 -39.83
N ARG A 157 11.71 2.29 -39.57
CA ARG A 157 10.76 3.42 -39.54
C ARG A 157 10.74 4.18 -38.22
N MET A 158 11.24 3.57 -37.15
CA MET A 158 11.20 4.13 -35.80
C MET A 158 12.61 4.12 -35.21
N PRO A 159 13.26 5.30 -35.07
CA PRO A 159 14.52 5.41 -34.36
C PRO A 159 14.40 4.88 -32.93
N ILE A 160 15.48 4.27 -32.43
CA ILE A 160 15.54 3.75 -31.06
C ILE A 160 16.59 4.54 -30.29
N VAL A 161 16.22 5.02 -29.10
CA VAL A 161 17.14 5.71 -28.19
C VAL A 161 17.27 4.87 -26.93
N MET A 162 18.40 4.17 -26.80
CA MET A 162 18.77 3.49 -25.56
C MET A 162 19.40 4.49 -24.60
N VAL A 163 18.90 4.55 -23.37
CA VAL A 163 19.48 5.39 -22.32
C VAL A 163 20.18 4.54 -21.27
N THR A 164 21.41 4.91 -20.90
CA THR A 164 22.21 4.18 -19.92
C THR A 164 23.14 5.10 -19.14
N GLU A 165 23.51 4.71 -17.92
CA GLU A 165 24.55 5.38 -17.12
C GLU A 165 25.89 4.64 -17.18
N ASP A 166 26.02 3.66 -18.08
CA ASP A 166 27.27 2.96 -18.35
C ASP A 166 28.04 3.67 -19.48
N GLU A 167 29.11 4.39 -19.12
CA GLU A 167 29.97 5.12 -20.06
C GLU A 167 30.64 4.18 -21.07
N GLU A 168 31.00 2.95 -20.67
CA GLU A 168 31.60 1.97 -21.58
C GLU A 168 30.58 1.57 -22.65
N ALA A 169 29.32 1.36 -22.25
CA ALA A 169 28.24 1.03 -23.18
C ALA A 169 27.94 2.18 -24.16
N ILE A 170 27.99 3.43 -23.70
CA ILE A 170 27.81 4.61 -24.58
C ILE A 170 28.92 4.66 -25.63
N GLN A 171 30.18 4.51 -25.21
CA GLN A 171 31.33 4.55 -26.12
C GLN A 171 31.30 3.40 -27.13
N GLN A 172 30.95 2.20 -26.68
CA GLN A 172 30.94 1.01 -27.52
C GLN A 172 29.78 1.03 -28.52
N TYR A 173 28.56 1.34 -28.07
CA TYR A 173 27.35 1.12 -28.85
C TYR A 173 26.76 2.38 -29.47
N GLY A 174 27.22 3.57 -29.09
CA GLY A 174 26.64 4.85 -29.52
C GLY A 174 26.63 5.11 -31.03
N SER A 175 27.43 4.37 -31.80
CA SER A 175 27.48 4.45 -33.27
C SER A 175 27.49 3.09 -33.98
N GLU A 176 27.22 2.01 -33.25
CA GLU A 176 27.36 0.63 -33.76
C GLU A 176 26.24 0.24 -34.74
N THR A 177 25.00 0.65 -34.47
CA THR A 177 23.84 0.37 -35.34
C THR A 177 23.21 1.70 -35.77
N GLU A 178 23.14 1.94 -37.08
CA GLU A 178 22.49 3.13 -37.64
C GLU A 178 21.02 3.20 -37.18
N GLY A 179 20.58 4.35 -36.66
CA GLY A 179 19.22 4.53 -36.14
C GLY A 179 18.97 4.02 -34.71
N VAL A 180 20.00 3.46 -34.05
CA VAL A 180 20.01 3.15 -32.62
C VAL A 180 21.01 4.06 -31.92
N PHE A 181 20.52 5.00 -31.12
CA PHE A 181 21.35 5.95 -30.38
C PHE A 181 21.52 5.47 -28.94
N VAL A 182 22.74 5.50 -28.41
CA VAL A 182 23.02 5.16 -27.00
C VAL A 182 23.60 6.39 -26.32
N ILE A 183 22.86 6.94 -25.35
CA ILE A 183 23.21 8.19 -24.67
C ILE A 183 22.92 8.12 -23.16
N SER A 184 23.48 9.06 -22.39
CA SER A 184 23.15 9.18 -20.97
C SER A 184 21.71 9.64 -20.77
N PHE A 185 21.12 9.33 -19.61
CA PHE A 185 19.74 9.71 -19.35
C PHE A 185 19.57 11.24 -19.27
N LYS A 186 20.58 11.93 -18.74
CA LYS A 186 20.63 13.40 -18.76
C LYS A 186 20.63 13.96 -20.19
N ASN A 187 21.53 13.48 -21.05
CA ASN A 187 21.60 13.95 -22.44
C ASN A 187 20.30 13.66 -23.21
N TYR A 188 19.62 12.57 -22.88
CA TYR A 188 18.31 12.26 -23.44
C TYR A 188 17.27 13.33 -23.08
N LEU A 189 17.18 13.72 -21.80
CA LEU A 189 16.29 14.81 -21.38
C LEU A 189 16.67 16.14 -22.03
N ASP A 190 17.96 16.46 -22.10
CA ASP A 190 18.45 17.71 -22.71
C ASP A 190 18.10 17.80 -24.20
N ASN A 191 18.23 16.70 -24.94
CA ASN A 191 18.06 16.69 -26.38
C ASN A 191 16.59 16.60 -26.82
N PHE A 192 15.80 15.76 -26.15
CA PHE A 192 14.43 15.45 -26.59
C PHE A 192 13.36 16.17 -25.77
N TRP A 193 13.69 16.59 -24.55
CA TRP A 193 12.74 17.17 -23.59
C TRP A 193 13.29 18.42 -22.88
N PRO A 194 13.88 19.41 -23.60
CA PRO A 194 14.51 20.57 -22.96
C PRO A 194 13.51 21.43 -22.17
N ASP A 195 12.23 21.42 -22.58
CA ASP A 195 11.18 22.20 -21.95
C ASP A 195 10.55 21.51 -20.72
N LEU A 196 10.86 20.23 -20.48
CA LEU A 196 10.31 19.45 -19.37
C LEU A 196 11.05 19.73 -18.06
N LYS A 197 10.97 20.97 -17.57
CA LYS A 197 11.73 21.47 -16.42
C LYS A 197 11.62 20.59 -15.17
N ALA A 198 10.44 20.06 -14.89
CA ALA A 198 10.22 19.19 -13.73
C ALA A 198 11.06 17.90 -13.79
N ALA A 199 11.20 17.28 -14.98
CA ALA A 199 12.04 16.10 -15.16
C ALA A 199 13.52 16.44 -15.01
N HIS A 200 13.95 17.60 -15.51
CA HIS A 200 15.31 18.11 -15.38
C HIS A 200 15.71 18.37 -13.92
N GLU A 201 14.86 19.09 -13.19
CA GLU A 201 15.07 19.39 -11.76
C GLU A 201 15.18 18.10 -10.93
N LEU A 202 14.30 17.13 -11.20
CA LEU A 202 14.35 15.82 -10.57
C LEU A 202 15.61 15.03 -10.94
N CYS A 203 16.01 15.04 -12.21
CA CYS A 203 17.21 14.35 -12.69
C CYS A 203 18.46 14.87 -11.97
N GLU A 204 18.61 16.19 -11.89
CA GLU A 204 19.72 16.83 -11.18
C GLU A 204 19.68 16.53 -9.67
N SER A 205 18.49 16.49 -9.06
CA SER A 205 18.36 16.13 -7.65
C SER A 205 18.80 14.69 -7.37
N ILE A 206 18.41 13.73 -8.23
CA ILE A 206 18.82 12.33 -8.12
C ILE A 206 20.34 12.19 -8.34
N LEU A 207 20.89 12.85 -9.37
CA LEU A 207 22.33 12.83 -9.66
C LEU A 207 23.14 13.43 -8.50
N GLN A 208 22.65 14.50 -7.90
CA GLN A 208 23.29 15.12 -6.74
C GLN A 208 23.29 14.19 -5.53
N SER A 209 22.14 13.59 -5.18
CA SER A 209 22.01 12.62 -4.09
C SER A 209 22.98 11.43 -4.27
N ARG A 210 23.12 10.93 -5.50
CA ARG A 210 24.04 9.83 -5.83
C ARG A 210 25.52 10.20 -5.61
N ARG A 211 25.96 11.35 -6.12
CA ARG A 211 27.35 11.83 -5.94
C ARG A 211 27.71 11.95 -4.46
N GLU A 212 26.77 12.39 -3.64
CA GLU A 212 26.99 12.57 -2.22
C GLU A 212 27.07 11.25 -1.45
N ARG A 213 26.24 10.27 -1.81
CA ARG A 213 26.36 8.92 -1.25
C ARG A 213 27.74 8.33 -1.51
N GLU A 214 28.27 8.51 -2.72
CA GLU A 214 29.60 8.02 -3.08
C GLU A 214 30.69 8.69 -2.24
N ASN A 215 30.61 10.01 -2.03
CA ASN A 215 31.56 10.74 -1.18
C ASN A 215 31.47 10.35 0.31
N GLU A 216 30.26 10.23 0.87
CA GLU A 216 30.05 9.84 2.28
C GLU A 216 30.56 8.42 2.58
N SER A 217 30.55 7.54 1.57
CA SER A 217 31.12 6.19 1.71
C SER A 217 32.65 6.17 1.84
N GLN A 218 33.33 7.21 1.37
CA GLN A 218 34.79 7.33 1.37
C GLN A 218 35.34 8.06 2.61
N GLU A 219 34.57 8.99 3.17
CA GLU A 219 34.93 9.77 4.37
C GLU A 219 34.55 9.04 5.67
N SER A 220 35.24 7.95 6.02
CA SER A 220 34.92 7.17 7.22
C SER A 220 35.41 7.82 8.52
N HIS A 221 34.57 8.63 9.17
CA HIS A 221 34.73 9.01 10.59
C HIS A 221 33.50 8.54 11.39
N GLY A 222 33.69 7.61 12.35
CA GLY A 222 32.73 7.23 13.40
C GLY A 222 31.33 6.76 12.97
N LYS A 223 30.92 5.53 13.30
CA LYS A 223 29.54 5.09 13.04
C LYS A 223 28.59 5.65 14.11
N GLU A 224 27.56 6.39 13.70
CA GLU A 224 26.49 6.90 14.57
C GLU A 224 25.54 5.78 15.03
N TYR A 225 25.33 4.78 14.15
CA TYR A 225 24.43 3.66 14.35
C TYR A 225 25.14 2.31 14.12
N PRO A 226 24.71 1.23 14.80
CA PRO A 226 25.24 -0.10 14.55
C PRO A 226 24.83 -0.64 13.17
N GLU A 227 25.66 -1.48 12.57
CA GLU A 227 25.33 -2.12 11.29
C GLU A 227 24.13 -3.05 11.43
N HIS A 228 23.32 -3.13 10.37
CA HIS A 228 22.24 -4.10 10.32
C HIS A 228 22.79 -5.49 10.06
N VAL A 229 22.19 -6.49 10.72
CA VAL A 229 22.44 -7.90 10.40
C VAL A 229 21.99 -8.14 8.95
N PRO A 230 22.80 -8.83 8.11
CA PRO A 230 22.44 -9.10 6.72
C PRO A 230 21.09 -9.80 6.59
N LEU A 231 20.33 -9.44 5.57
CA LEU A 231 18.97 -9.95 5.35
C LEU A 231 18.96 -11.48 5.28
N GLU A 232 19.97 -12.11 4.66
CA GLU A 232 20.04 -13.57 4.55
C GLU A 232 20.16 -14.24 5.92
N VAL A 233 20.86 -13.61 6.87
CA VAL A 233 21.02 -14.10 8.24
C VAL A 233 19.72 -13.92 9.03
N LEU A 234 19.09 -12.75 8.89
CA LEU A 234 17.79 -12.46 9.50
C LEU A 234 16.72 -13.47 9.06
N GLU A 235 16.63 -13.67 7.75
CA GLU A 235 15.72 -14.63 7.16
C GLU A 235 16.02 -16.07 7.62
N ALA A 236 17.28 -16.49 7.60
CA ALA A 236 17.69 -17.82 8.06
C ALA A 236 17.31 -18.07 9.52
N GLY A 237 17.53 -17.09 10.40
CA GLY A 237 17.17 -17.21 11.81
C GLY A 237 15.66 -17.24 12.05
N ILE A 238 14.88 -16.52 11.24
CA ILE A 238 13.41 -16.63 11.26
C ILE A 238 12.98 -18.05 10.88
N LYS A 239 13.50 -18.60 9.78
CA LYS A 239 13.11 -19.94 9.32
C LYS A 239 13.58 -21.06 10.22
N SER A 240 14.74 -20.91 10.86
CA SER A 240 15.22 -21.89 11.83
C SER A 240 14.48 -21.81 13.17
N GLY A 241 13.49 -20.91 13.32
CA GLY A 241 12.81 -20.64 14.59
C GLY A 241 13.74 -20.04 15.66
N ARG A 242 14.91 -19.52 15.26
CA ARG A 242 15.84 -18.82 16.16
C ARG A 242 15.30 -17.44 16.51
N TYR A 243 14.59 -16.80 15.56
CA TYR A 243 13.93 -15.51 15.76
C TYR A 243 12.43 -15.73 15.86
N ILE A 244 11.86 -15.32 16.98
CA ILE A 244 10.50 -15.62 17.40
C ILE A 244 9.54 -14.67 16.66
N GLN A 245 8.56 -15.23 15.95
CA GLN A 245 7.55 -14.44 15.24
C GLN A 245 6.35 -14.07 16.14
N VAL A 246 6.00 -14.94 17.11
CA VAL A 246 4.82 -14.81 17.96
C VAL A 246 5.18 -15.19 19.40
N LEU A 247 4.67 -14.46 20.39
CA LEU A 247 4.60 -14.93 21.78
C LEU A 247 3.30 -15.72 21.89
N SER A 248 3.36 -17.05 21.77
CA SER A 248 2.16 -17.88 21.81
C SER A 248 1.58 -18.03 23.20
N GLN A 249 2.39 -17.88 24.26
CA GLN A 249 1.93 -17.90 25.65
C GLN A 249 2.87 -17.11 26.57
N ALA A 250 2.38 -16.62 27.71
CA ALA A 250 3.21 -16.08 28.80
C ALA A 250 4.28 -17.08 29.32
N SER A 251 4.15 -18.38 28.99
CA SER A 251 5.12 -19.44 29.24
C SER A 251 6.34 -19.41 28.32
N ASP A 252 6.27 -18.83 27.10
CA ASP A 252 7.43 -18.67 26.21
C ASP A 252 8.44 -17.65 26.74
N PHE A 253 7.93 -16.61 27.42
CA PHE A 253 8.77 -15.67 28.16
C PHE A 253 9.48 -16.36 29.33
N LYS A 254 8.85 -17.39 29.95
CA LYS A 254 9.40 -18.15 31.09
C LYS A 254 10.31 -19.31 30.66
N SER A 255 10.11 -19.92 29.48
CA SER A 255 10.98 -21.00 28.98
C SER A 255 12.34 -20.47 28.52
N CYS A 256 12.37 -19.30 27.85
CA CYS A 256 13.61 -18.55 27.63
C CYS A 256 14.32 -18.13 28.92
N GLN A 257 13.66 -18.20 30.09
CA GLN A 257 14.23 -17.88 31.40
C GLN A 257 14.73 -19.11 32.18
N GLN A 258 14.32 -20.34 31.82
CA GLN A 258 14.60 -21.55 32.63
C GLN A 258 15.70 -22.46 32.07
N ASP A 259 16.02 -22.38 30.77
CA ASP A 259 17.13 -23.15 30.21
C ASP A 259 18.48 -22.45 30.44
N GLY A 260 19.00 -22.62 31.65
CA GLY A 260 20.37 -22.29 32.05
C GLY A 260 21.46 -23.17 31.41
N LEU A 261 21.22 -23.77 30.24
CA LEU A 261 22.24 -24.52 29.50
C LEU A 261 22.20 -24.19 28.00
N SER A 262 23.21 -23.44 27.55
CA SER A 262 23.77 -23.44 26.18
C SER A 262 22.98 -22.79 25.01
N LYS A 263 22.46 -21.56 25.17
CA LYS A 263 22.25 -20.65 24.02
C LYS A 263 22.82 -19.25 24.32
N PRO A 264 23.86 -18.78 23.61
CA PRO A 264 24.55 -17.52 23.93
C PRO A 264 23.96 -16.27 23.27
N GLU A 265 22.75 -16.31 22.70
CA GLU A 265 22.18 -15.19 21.94
C GLU A 265 20.85 -14.71 22.56
N SER A 266 20.73 -13.39 22.77
CA SER A 266 19.51 -12.72 23.21
C SER A 266 18.33 -13.06 22.28
N PRO A 267 17.10 -13.23 22.80
CA PRO A 267 15.95 -13.56 21.95
C PRO A 267 15.63 -12.40 21.01
N MET A 268 15.45 -12.72 19.73
CA MET A 268 15.12 -11.76 18.68
C MET A 268 13.70 -11.98 18.17
N PHE A 269 13.00 -10.89 17.85
CA PHE A 269 11.58 -10.87 17.52
C PHE A 269 11.30 -10.11 16.23
N LYS A 270 10.38 -10.62 15.41
CA LYS A 270 9.88 -9.92 14.22
C LYS A 270 8.62 -9.13 14.53
N GLY A 271 8.55 -7.88 14.09
CA GLY A 271 7.32 -7.10 14.22
C GLY A 271 7.30 -5.85 13.35
N THR A 272 6.20 -5.10 13.44
CA THR A 272 6.03 -3.82 12.75
C THR A 272 6.33 -2.67 13.72
N LEU A 273 7.20 -1.75 13.31
CA LEU A 273 7.58 -0.60 14.12
C LEU A 273 6.52 0.50 14.08
N ASN A 274 6.01 0.89 15.25
CA ASN A 274 5.05 1.95 15.46
C ASN A 274 5.71 3.08 16.26
N VAL A 275 6.23 4.09 15.57
CA VAL A 275 6.74 5.31 16.20
C VAL A 275 5.62 6.11 16.86
N ASN A 276 5.83 6.54 18.11
CA ASN A 276 4.88 7.37 18.84
C ASN A 276 4.80 8.77 18.22
N LYS A 277 3.60 9.20 17.80
CA LYS A 277 3.39 10.50 17.12
C LYS A 277 3.78 11.70 17.99
N HIS A 278 3.60 11.62 19.30
CA HIS A 278 3.88 12.72 20.22
C HIS A 278 5.32 12.70 20.76
N ARG A 279 6.06 11.61 20.52
CA ARG A 279 7.41 11.36 21.09
C ARG A 279 8.32 10.67 20.07
N ALA A 280 8.26 11.13 18.82
CA ALA A 280 8.84 10.40 17.71
C ALA A 280 10.35 10.17 17.82
N GLN A 281 11.09 10.99 18.57
CA GLN A 281 12.53 10.81 18.77
C GLN A 281 12.88 9.82 19.90
N MET A 282 11.95 9.62 20.84
CA MET A 282 12.20 8.91 22.10
C MET A 282 11.51 7.56 22.19
N GLU A 283 10.32 7.40 21.60
CA GLU A 283 9.51 6.20 21.80
C GLU A 283 9.00 5.63 20.48
N ALA A 284 9.23 4.33 20.31
CA ALA A 284 8.55 3.51 19.32
C ALA A 284 8.20 2.15 19.94
N PHE A 285 7.23 1.46 19.35
CA PHE A 285 6.76 0.17 19.80
C PHE A 285 6.82 -0.83 18.66
N VAL A 286 7.34 -2.02 18.90
CA VAL A 286 7.30 -3.10 17.92
C VAL A 286 6.15 -4.02 18.28
N ARG A 287 5.13 -3.99 17.42
CA ARG A 287 3.99 -4.90 17.50
C ARG A 287 4.36 -6.21 16.83
N LEU A 288 4.40 -7.28 17.60
CA LEU A 288 4.67 -8.61 17.08
C LEU A 288 3.52 -9.05 16.18
N GLN A 289 3.86 -9.64 15.03
CA GLN A 289 2.83 -10.14 14.12
C GLN A 289 2.36 -11.50 14.64
N GLY A 290 1.10 -11.60 15.10
CA GLY A 290 0.46 -12.90 15.28
C GLY A 290 0.49 -13.68 13.97
N ALA A 291 0.78 -14.97 14.03
CA ALA A 291 0.72 -15.84 12.88
C ALA A 291 -0.72 -15.93 12.38
N SER A 292 -1.10 -15.07 11.44
CA SER A 292 -2.11 -15.44 10.44
C SER A 292 -1.50 -16.62 9.68
N SER A 293 -2.18 -17.77 9.73
CA SER A 293 -1.84 -19.05 9.11
C SER A 293 -1.65 -18.92 7.59
N LYS A 294 -0.51 -18.38 7.17
CA LYS A 294 -0.15 -18.21 5.74
C LYS A 294 0.86 -19.24 5.22
N ASP A 295 1.35 -20.13 6.08
CA ASP A 295 2.28 -21.21 5.70
C ASP A 295 1.62 -22.60 5.81
N SER A 296 0.50 -22.79 5.10
CA SER A 296 0.11 -24.12 4.65
C SER A 296 -0.09 -24.08 3.14
N ASP A 297 0.71 -24.90 2.46
CA ASP A 297 0.94 -24.91 1.03
C ASP A 297 -0.33 -24.91 0.17
N LEU A 298 -0.28 -24.05 -0.86
CA LEU A 298 -1.15 -24.08 -2.04
C LEU A 298 -0.77 -25.28 -2.91
N GLU A 299 -1.47 -26.39 -2.78
CA GLU A 299 -1.68 -27.32 -3.90
C GLU A 299 -3.17 -27.42 -4.25
N ARG A 300 -3.47 -26.96 -5.48
CA ARG A 300 -4.54 -27.40 -6.39
C ARG A 300 -5.64 -28.29 -5.78
N ILE A 301 -6.89 -27.88 -5.94
CA ILE A 301 -7.87 -28.55 -6.83
C ILE A 301 -8.96 -27.52 -7.18
N MET A 302 -9.17 -27.32 -8.49
CA MET A 302 -10.36 -26.68 -9.05
C MET A 302 -11.41 -27.74 -9.41
N PHE A 303 -12.68 -27.29 -9.41
CA PHE A 303 -13.88 -27.87 -10.05
C PHE A 303 -14.51 -29.14 -9.46
N GLU A 304 -15.73 -29.00 -8.90
CA GLU A 304 -17.04 -29.40 -9.51
C GLU A 304 -18.07 -29.84 -8.45
N GLY A 305 -19.32 -29.38 -8.59
CA GLY A 305 -20.51 -30.10 -8.10
C GLY A 305 -21.25 -29.52 -6.88
N PRO A 306 -22.60 -29.35 -6.95
CA PRO A 306 -23.41 -28.81 -5.86
C PRO A 306 -23.82 -29.93 -4.90
N HIS A 307 -23.37 -29.86 -3.64
CA HIS A 307 -23.86 -30.76 -2.60
C HIS A 307 -24.71 -30.02 -1.56
N ARG A 308 -26.00 -30.31 -1.63
CA ARG A 308 -27.00 -30.15 -0.57
C ARG A 308 -26.53 -30.88 0.70
N CYS A 309 -26.48 -30.18 1.82
CA CYS A 309 -26.60 -30.72 3.18
C CYS A 309 -27.30 -29.61 3.99
N GLY A 310 -28.45 -29.76 4.63
CA GLY A 310 -28.93 -30.92 5.36
C GLY A 310 -28.52 -30.79 6.82
N LEU A 311 -29.14 -29.85 7.56
CA LEU A 311 -29.06 -29.77 9.02
C LEU A 311 -29.63 -31.06 9.62
N PRO A 312 -29.12 -31.46 10.80
CA PRO A 312 -30.05 -31.63 11.90
C PRO A 312 -29.62 -30.86 13.15
N LEU A 313 -30.63 -30.27 13.77
CA LEU A 313 -30.67 -29.71 15.11
C LEU A 313 -30.23 -30.73 16.17
N GLY A 314 -29.49 -30.24 17.17
CA GLY A 314 -29.39 -30.84 18.49
C GLY A 314 -27.95 -30.94 18.98
N PHE A 315 -27.55 -30.06 19.90
CA PHE A 315 -27.35 -30.45 21.31
C PHE A 315 -26.94 -29.23 22.15
N MET A 316 -27.44 -29.25 23.38
CA MET A 316 -27.22 -28.26 24.44
C MET A 316 -25.74 -28.04 24.77
N GLY A 317 -25.42 -26.78 25.02
CA GLY A 317 -24.70 -26.36 26.23
C GLY A 317 -23.30 -26.91 26.45
N PHE A 318 -22.31 -26.18 25.98
CA PHE A 318 -21.10 -25.91 26.76
C PHE A 318 -20.70 -24.45 26.52
N LEU A 319 -20.76 -23.64 27.58
CA LEU A 319 -19.91 -22.46 27.69
C LEU A 319 -18.46 -22.96 27.55
N CYS A 320 -17.83 -22.68 26.43
CA CYS A 320 -16.39 -22.59 26.39
C CYS A 320 -16.07 -21.11 26.26
N ALA A 321 -15.85 -20.46 27.41
CA ALA A 321 -15.06 -19.25 27.45
C ALA A 321 -13.70 -19.62 26.86
N ALA A 322 -13.43 -19.20 25.62
CA ALA A 322 -12.09 -19.29 25.08
C ALA A 322 -11.16 -18.57 26.07
N PRO A 323 -10.10 -19.23 26.56
CA PRO A 323 -9.22 -18.63 27.54
C PRO A 323 -8.63 -17.36 26.91
N GLN A 324 -8.73 -16.26 27.64
CA GLN A 324 -7.91 -15.06 27.42
C GLN A 324 -6.48 -15.52 27.15
N THR A 325 -6.05 -15.47 25.89
CA THR A 325 -4.63 -15.58 25.56
C THR A 325 -4.00 -14.28 26.00
N ASP A 326 -3.61 -14.27 27.26
CA ASP A 326 -2.84 -13.25 27.94
C ASP A 326 -1.55 -12.92 27.17
N LEU A 327 -1.36 -11.61 26.92
CA LEU A 327 -0.13 -10.89 26.59
C LEU A 327 0.56 -11.15 25.22
N VAL A 328 0.11 -10.43 24.19
CA VAL A 328 1.05 -9.83 23.20
C VAL A 328 1.46 -8.47 23.75
N SER A 329 2.48 -8.41 24.60
CA SER A 329 3.05 -7.12 25.03
C SER A 329 3.90 -6.55 23.90
N ASP A 330 3.57 -5.32 23.47
CA ASP A 330 4.42 -4.56 22.56
C ASP A 330 5.84 -4.42 23.16
N ILE A 331 6.87 -4.50 22.32
CA ILE A 331 8.26 -4.24 22.75
C ILE A 331 8.56 -2.76 22.60
N LEU A 332 8.95 -2.10 23.69
CA LEU A 332 9.38 -0.70 23.68
C LEU A 332 10.76 -0.57 23.03
N ILE A 333 10.89 0.38 22.10
CA ILE A 333 12.15 0.83 21.52
C ILE A 333 12.38 2.26 21.98
N HIS A 334 13.36 2.43 22.88
CA HIS A 334 13.61 3.71 23.52
C HIS A 334 14.81 4.45 22.89
N GLY A 335 14.52 5.54 22.19
CA GLY A 335 15.48 6.45 21.60
C GLY A 335 15.91 6.08 20.17
N MET A 336 16.43 7.08 19.46
CA MET A 336 16.85 6.98 18.07
C MET A 336 17.88 5.86 17.81
N LYS A 337 18.88 5.71 18.70
CA LYS A 337 19.94 4.70 18.54
C LYS A 337 19.41 3.28 18.59
N ALA A 338 18.49 2.98 19.52
CA ALA A 338 17.83 1.69 19.62
C ALA A 338 16.87 1.45 18.44
N ARG A 339 16.29 2.51 17.86
CA ARG A 339 15.48 2.42 16.64
C ARG A 339 16.32 2.09 15.40
N ASN A 340 17.61 2.39 15.42
CA ASN A 340 18.61 1.95 14.44
C ASN A 340 18.15 2.11 12.97
N ARG A 341 18.00 3.37 12.52
CA ARG A 341 17.69 3.73 11.13
C ARG A 341 16.38 3.12 10.58
N SER A 342 15.44 2.74 11.45
CA SER A 342 14.09 2.31 11.05
C SER A 342 13.07 3.44 11.22
N ILE A 343 12.01 3.40 10.41
CA ILE A 343 10.94 4.39 10.37
C ILE A 343 9.56 3.74 10.62
N HIS A 344 8.55 4.57 10.85
CA HIS A 344 7.19 4.12 11.11
C HIS A 344 6.65 3.19 10.00
N GLY A 345 6.17 2.03 10.40
CA GLY A 345 5.63 0.98 9.53
C GLY A 345 6.68 0.00 8.97
N ASP A 346 7.97 0.20 9.24
CA ASP A 346 8.99 -0.78 8.86
C ASP A 346 8.75 -2.13 9.55
N VAL A 347 9.00 -3.23 8.81
CA VAL A 347 9.05 -4.57 9.39
C VAL A 347 10.48 -4.83 9.85
N VAL A 348 10.66 -4.94 11.16
CA VAL A 348 11.96 -4.98 11.82
C VAL A 348 12.18 -6.28 12.58
N VAL A 349 13.45 -6.58 12.82
CA VAL A 349 13.86 -7.58 13.80
C VAL A 349 14.47 -6.87 15.00
N VAL A 350 13.96 -7.18 16.18
CA VAL A 350 14.32 -6.57 17.46
C VAL A 350 15.02 -7.58 18.33
N GLU A 351 16.16 -7.22 18.90
CA GLU A 351 16.78 -7.96 20.00
C GLU A 351 16.25 -7.42 21.33
N LEU A 352 15.78 -8.32 22.20
CA LEU A 352 15.31 -7.93 23.52
C LEU A 352 16.50 -7.63 24.44
N LEU A 353 16.44 -6.51 25.17
CA LEU A 353 17.45 -6.16 26.15
C LEU A 353 17.28 -6.98 27.45
N PRO A 354 18.36 -7.13 28.25
CA PRO A 354 18.26 -7.69 29.59
C PRO A 354 17.19 -6.99 30.43
N LYS A 355 16.51 -7.72 31.32
CA LYS A 355 15.43 -7.15 32.17
C LYS A 355 15.86 -5.95 33.00
N SER A 356 17.14 -5.87 33.37
CA SER A 356 17.72 -4.72 34.08
C SER A 356 17.69 -3.42 33.28
N GLU A 357 17.59 -3.51 31.95
CA GLU A 357 17.56 -2.36 31.03
C GLU A 357 16.14 -2.04 30.55
N TRP A 358 15.13 -2.75 31.06
CA TRP A 358 13.75 -2.48 30.70
C TRP A 358 13.29 -1.14 31.24
N LYS A 359 12.60 -0.39 30.40
CA LYS A 359 12.08 0.94 30.69
C LYS A 359 10.56 0.89 30.72
N GLY A 360 9.96 1.76 31.52
CA GLY A 360 8.52 2.00 31.51
C GLY A 360 8.13 3.07 30.49
N ARG A 361 6.84 3.16 30.16
CA ARG A 361 6.27 4.26 29.34
C ARG A 361 6.38 5.59 30.09
N THR A 362 6.81 6.66 29.45
CA THR A 362 6.86 7.95 30.14
C THR A 362 5.45 8.57 30.20
N ALA A 363 5.01 8.98 31.40
CA ALA A 363 3.62 9.38 31.66
C ALA A 363 3.27 10.85 31.33
N ALA A 364 4.24 11.76 31.25
CA ALA A 364 3.98 13.21 31.11
C ALA A 364 4.63 13.83 29.87
N LEU A 365 3.83 14.53 29.05
CA LEU A 365 4.28 15.34 27.90
C LEU A 365 5.09 16.56 28.38
N GLY A 366 6.37 16.36 28.71
CA GLY A 366 7.32 17.43 29.02
C GLY A 366 8.26 17.66 27.85
N GLU A 367 8.29 18.89 27.34
CA GLU A 367 9.33 19.39 26.43
C GLU A 367 10.59 19.72 27.24
N SER A 368 11.40 18.73 27.56
CA SER A 368 12.72 18.97 28.13
C SER A 368 13.64 17.81 27.77
N ASP A 369 14.59 18.10 26.89
CA ASP A 369 15.69 17.23 26.46
C ASP A 369 16.82 17.15 27.52
N GLY A 370 16.49 17.43 28.79
CA GLY A 370 17.41 17.40 29.93
C GLY A 370 17.04 16.27 30.90
N ASP A 371 18.06 15.62 31.46
CA ASP A 371 18.00 14.57 32.49
C ASP A 371 17.44 15.04 33.85
N ASP A 372 16.75 16.18 33.89
CA ASP A 372 16.15 16.75 35.09
C ASP A 372 14.75 16.16 35.29
N ARG A 373 14.71 14.96 35.86
CA ARG A 373 13.47 14.40 36.42
C ARG A 373 12.94 15.34 37.49
N ALA A 374 11.76 15.92 37.27
CA ALA A 374 11.01 16.57 38.33
C ALA A 374 10.79 15.56 39.48
N PRO A 375 11.06 15.92 40.75
CA PRO A 375 10.92 15.00 41.88
C PRO A 375 9.44 14.77 42.17
N GLY A 376 8.87 13.68 41.65
CA GLY A 376 7.49 13.30 41.94
C GLY A 376 6.82 12.32 40.98
N GLU A 377 7.36 12.05 39.80
CA GLU A 377 6.75 11.09 38.87
C GLU A 377 7.10 9.65 39.23
N ALA A 378 6.08 8.87 39.59
CA ALA A 378 6.24 7.43 39.78
C ALA A 378 6.68 6.79 38.44
N PRO A 379 7.79 6.03 38.40
CA PRO A 379 8.19 5.32 37.19
C PRO A 379 7.08 4.33 36.84
N SER A 380 6.58 4.40 35.61
CA SER A 380 5.65 3.38 35.10
C SER A 380 6.32 2.01 35.12
N GLU A 381 5.51 0.96 35.20
CA GLU A 381 6.02 -0.40 35.31
C GLU A 381 6.97 -0.74 34.13
N PRO A 382 8.15 -1.33 34.43
CA PRO A 382 9.12 -1.67 33.41
C PRO A 382 8.52 -2.68 32.43
N MET A 383 8.52 -2.34 31.14
CA MET A 383 7.98 -3.18 30.07
C MET A 383 9.09 -3.75 29.19
N PRO A 384 8.85 -4.86 28.45
CA PRO A 384 9.82 -5.42 27.53
C PRO A 384 10.43 -4.35 26.62
N THR A 385 11.75 -4.16 26.71
CA THR A 385 12.48 -3.14 25.95
C THR A 385 13.51 -3.81 25.05
N GLY A 386 13.62 -3.34 23.81
CA GLY A 386 14.49 -3.93 22.80
C GLY A 386 15.22 -2.89 21.96
N ARG A 387 16.09 -3.38 21.07
CA ARG A 387 16.76 -2.60 20.02
C ARG A 387 16.59 -3.26 18.66
N VAL A 388 16.41 -2.45 17.62
CA VAL A 388 16.33 -2.92 16.24
C VAL A 388 17.72 -3.32 15.74
N VAL A 389 17.84 -4.56 15.27
CA VAL A 389 19.11 -5.11 14.73
C VAL A 389 19.08 -5.27 13.21
N GLY A 390 17.91 -5.18 12.60
CA GLY A 390 17.78 -5.18 11.16
C GLY A 390 16.36 -4.89 10.67
N ILE A 391 16.27 -4.55 9.39
CA ILE A 391 15.02 -4.18 8.71
C ILE A 391 14.77 -5.22 7.62
N LEU A 392 13.68 -5.97 7.73
CA LEU A 392 13.27 -6.96 6.74
C LEU A 392 12.58 -6.31 5.55
N GLN A 393 11.74 -5.31 5.83
CA GLN A 393 10.98 -4.60 4.82
C GLN A 393 10.83 -3.13 5.19
N LYS A 394 11.30 -2.26 4.30
CA LYS A 394 11.17 -0.81 4.42
C LYS A 394 9.78 -0.36 3.98
N ASN A 395 9.18 0.56 4.74
CA ASN A 395 7.93 1.24 4.45
C ASN A 395 8.15 2.66 3.90
N TRP A 396 9.26 2.86 3.17
CA TRP A 396 9.59 4.16 2.58
C TRP A 396 8.55 4.56 1.54
N ARG A 397 8.13 5.83 1.50
CA ARG A 397 7.14 6.36 0.57
C ARG A 397 7.49 7.79 0.19
N ASP A 398 6.62 8.42 -0.56
CA ASP A 398 6.69 9.86 -0.82
C ASP A 398 6.34 10.57 0.50
N TYR A 399 7.20 11.49 0.91
CA TYR A 399 7.03 12.29 2.12
C TYR A 399 6.86 13.75 1.73
N VAL A 400 5.82 14.38 2.27
CA VAL A 400 5.66 15.82 2.16
C VAL A 400 6.50 16.48 3.24
N VAL A 401 7.30 17.47 2.86
CA VAL A 401 8.21 18.19 3.73
C VAL A 401 8.06 19.69 3.56
N THR A 402 8.57 20.43 4.55
CA THR A 402 8.84 21.86 4.46
C THR A 402 10.31 22.15 4.68
N PHE A 403 10.79 23.19 4.01
CA PHE A 403 12.15 23.67 4.19
C PHE A 403 12.25 24.51 5.47
N PRO A 404 13.40 24.45 6.17
CA PRO A 404 13.66 25.30 7.33
C PRO A 404 13.73 26.78 6.92
N SER A 405 13.52 27.68 7.88
CA SER A 405 13.60 29.12 7.61
C SER A 405 15.04 29.58 7.33
N ILE A 406 15.22 30.75 6.69
CA ILE A 406 16.55 31.33 6.41
C ILE A 406 17.38 31.44 7.70
N GLU A 407 16.77 31.82 8.82
CA GLU A 407 17.43 31.93 10.13
C GLU A 407 17.94 30.57 10.61
N GLU A 408 17.14 29.51 10.43
CA GLU A 408 17.53 28.14 10.74
C GLU A 408 18.62 27.62 9.80
N VAL A 409 18.58 27.95 8.50
CA VAL A 409 19.61 27.56 7.53
C VAL A 409 20.96 28.21 7.86
N GLN A 410 20.97 29.49 8.24
CA GLN A 410 22.20 30.19 8.64
C GLN A 410 22.87 29.57 9.88
N SER A 411 22.07 28.99 10.78
CA SER A 411 22.56 28.27 11.96
C SER A 411 23.19 26.90 11.63
N GLN A 412 22.89 26.31 10.47
CA GLN A 412 23.36 24.98 10.04
C GLN A 412 24.75 24.99 9.36
N GLY A 413 25.41 26.15 9.28
CA GLY A 413 26.78 26.28 8.76
C GLY A 413 26.88 26.50 7.24
N LYS A 414 28.05 26.99 6.77
CA LYS A 414 28.26 27.56 5.42
C LYS A 414 28.20 26.57 4.23
N ASN A 415 27.87 25.29 4.44
CA ASN A 415 27.67 24.35 3.34
C ASN A 415 26.22 24.46 2.82
N ALA A 416 25.95 25.54 2.09
CA ALA A 416 24.64 25.94 1.55
C ALA A 416 23.96 24.93 0.58
N GLN A 417 24.51 23.72 0.43
CA GLN A 417 23.96 22.70 -0.45
C GLN A 417 23.18 21.61 0.29
N LYS A 418 23.51 21.29 1.56
CA LYS A 418 22.87 20.21 2.32
C LYS A 418 21.93 20.77 3.37
N ILE A 419 20.62 20.50 3.22
CA ILE A 419 19.58 21.07 4.08
C ILE A 419 18.75 19.96 4.71
N LEU A 420 18.45 20.11 6.00
CA LEU A 420 17.53 19.22 6.71
C LEU A 420 16.10 19.74 6.56
N VAL A 421 15.29 19.03 5.78
CA VAL A 421 13.87 19.30 5.63
C VAL A 421 13.04 18.56 6.68
N THR A 422 11.91 19.15 7.05
CA THR A 422 11.04 18.63 8.11
C THR A 422 9.81 17.95 7.48
N PRO A 423 9.61 16.64 7.67
CA PRO A 423 8.42 15.94 7.22
C PRO A 423 7.14 16.44 7.89
N TRP A 424 6.04 16.41 7.13
CA TRP A 424 4.69 16.69 7.63
C TRP A 424 4.24 15.64 8.66
N ASP A 425 4.59 14.37 8.45
CA ASP A 425 4.43 13.32 9.46
C ASP A 425 5.58 13.35 10.47
N TYR A 426 5.31 13.88 11.67
CA TYR A 426 6.27 13.98 12.78
C TYR A 426 6.91 12.65 13.20
N ARG A 427 6.34 11.50 12.82
CA ARG A 427 6.92 10.17 13.08
C ARG A 427 8.16 9.90 12.22
N ILE A 428 8.35 10.65 11.14
CA ILE A 428 9.47 10.54 10.22
C ILE A 428 10.56 11.54 10.64
N PRO A 429 11.83 11.11 10.75
CA PRO A 429 12.92 12.02 11.10
C PRO A 429 13.15 13.04 9.97
N LYS A 430 13.81 14.17 10.29
CA LYS A 430 14.27 15.13 9.27
C LYS A 430 15.08 14.41 8.20
N ILE A 431 14.91 14.84 6.95
CA ILE A 431 15.56 14.24 5.79
C ILE A 431 16.59 15.24 5.28
N ARG A 432 17.81 14.78 5.02
CA ARG A 432 18.84 15.59 4.38
C ARG A 432 18.62 15.54 2.87
N ILE A 433 18.49 16.71 2.26
CA ILE A 433 18.39 16.85 0.81
C ILE A 433 19.43 17.85 0.32
N SER A 434 19.80 17.69 -0.94
CA SER A 434 20.76 18.57 -1.57
C SER A 434 20.13 19.36 -2.70
N THR A 435 20.04 20.67 -2.52
CA THR A 435 19.38 21.58 -3.46
C THR A 435 19.90 22.99 -3.33
N GLN A 436 19.93 23.70 -4.45
CA GLN A 436 20.26 25.13 -4.52
C GLN A 436 19.01 26.02 -4.44
N GLN A 437 17.81 25.43 -4.54
CA GLN A 437 16.53 26.16 -4.59
C GLN A 437 15.86 26.31 -3.22
N ALA A 438 16.61 26.09 -2.14
CA ALA A 438 16.07 26.06 -0.78
C ALA A 438 15.26 27.31 -0.40
N GLU A 439 15.78 28.49 -0.72
CA GLU A 439 15.12 29.77 -0.44
C GLU A 439 13.79 29.89 -1.20
N ALA A 440 13.75 29.42 -2.46
CA ALA A 440 12.54 29.45 -3.27
C ALA A 440 11.47 28.45 -2.80
N LEU A 441 11.89 27.38 -2.13
CA LEU A 441 11.02 26.28 -1.67
C LEU A 441 10.55 26.42 -0.21
N GLN A 442 10.97 27.47 0.50
CA GLN A 442 10.67 27.69 1.92
C GLN A 442 9.17 27.70 2.23
N ASP A 443 8.39 28.42 1.41
CA ASP A 443 6.95 28.61 1.61
C ASP A 443 6.08 27.56 0.89
N PHE A 444 6.68 26.44 0.47
CA PHE A 444 6.00 25.43 -0.32
C PHE A 444 5.97 24.07 0.39
N ARG A 445 4.89 23.33 0.15
CA ARG A 445 4.80 21.90 0.41
C ARG A 445 5.53 21.17 -0.70
N VAL A 446 6.51 20.36 -0.34
CA VAL A 446 7.39 19.69 -1.30
C VAL A 446 7.38 18.20 -1.04
N VAL A 447 7.36 17.39 -2.10
CA VAL A 447 7.52 15.94 -2.01
C VAL A 447 9.00 15.59 -2.11
N VAL A 448 9.48 14.76 -1.17
CA VAL A 448 10.81 14.16 -1.20
C VAL A 448 10.73 12.65 -1.03
N ARG A 449 11.80 11.96 -1.43
CA ARG A 449 11.98 10.51 -1.18
C ARG A 449 13.27 10.25 -0.45
N ILE A 450 13.22 9.27 0.44
CA ILE A 450 14.41 8.76 1.12
C ILE A 450 15.15 7.80 0.18
N ASP A 451 16.42 8.06 -0.04
CA ASP A 451 17.29 7.28 -0.92
C ASP A 451 18.11 6.25 -0.13
N SER A 452 18.71 6.68 0.97
CA SER A 452 19.55 5.86 1.84
C SER A 452 19.63 6.43 3.25
N TRP A 453 20.07 5.58 4.17
CA TRP A 453 20.39 6.00 5.52
C TRP A 453 21.63 5.23 6.00
N GLU A 454 22.77 5.89 5.86
CA GLU A 454 24.08 5.38 6.18
C GLU A 454 24.28 5.27 7.69
N SER A 455 25.09 4.31 8.14
CA SER A 455 25.36 4.08 9.57
C SER A 455 26.14 5.21 10.23
N THR A 456 26.84 6.03 9.45
CA THR A 456 27.58 7.22 9.88
C THR A 456 26.70 8.46 10.04
N SER A 457 25.46 8.43 9.52
CA SER A 457 24.64 9.63 9.40
C SER A 457 23.46 9.61 10.36
N MET A 458 23.27 10.70 11.12
CA MET A 458 22.13 10.85 12.04
C MET A 458 20.78 10.88 11.30
N TYR A 459 20.76 11.43 10.08
CA TYR A 459 19.55 11.66 9.27
C TYR A 459 19.64 10.94 7.92
N PRO A 460 18.52 10.41 7.41
CA PRO A 460 18.48 9.82 6.07
C PRO A 460 18.79 10.86 4.99
N ASN A 461 19.39 10.40 3.90
CA ASN A 461 19.59 11.15 2.67
C ASN A 461 18.40 10.94 1.72
N GLY A 462 18.01 11.98 1.01
CA GLY A 462 16.91 11.96 0.06
C GLY A 462 17.05 12.99 -1.05
N HIS A 463 16.12 12.94 -2.00
CA HIS A 463 16.05 13.87 -3.13
C HIS A 463 14.68 14.53 -3.25
N PHE A 464 14.68 15.68 -3.90
CA PHE A 464 13.48 16.44 -4.26
C PHE A 464 12.73 15.74 -5.39
N VAL A 465 11.39 15.62 -5.27
CA VAL A 465 10.53 15.04 -6.32
C VAL A 465 9.75 16.12 -7.05
N ARG A 466 8.91 16.89 -6.33
CA ARG A 466 8.06 17.94 -6.92
C ARG A 466 7.50 18.89 -5.86
N VAL A 467 7.07 20.07 -6.27
CA VAL A 467 6.28 21.01 -5.46
C VAL A 467 4.80 20.66 -5.53
N LEU A 468 4.08 20.72 -4.40
CA LEU A 468 2.63 20.51 -4.34
C LEU A 468 1.86 21.83 -4.39
N GLY A 469 2.33 22.86 -3.68
CA GLY A 469 1.65 24.13 -3.55
C GLY A 469 2.22 24.97 -2.42
N ARG A 470 1.76 26.22 -2.28
CA ARG A 470 2.17 27.09 -1.17
C ARG A 470 1.57 26.59 0.14
N ILE A 471 2.28 26.79 1.24
CA ILE A 471 1.78 26.46 2.57
C ILE A 471 0.53 27.31 2.86
N GLY A 472 -0.55 26.67 3.31
CA GLY A 472 -1.83 27.34 3.56
C GLY A 472 -2.71 27.57 2.33
N ASP A 473 -2.23 27.25 1.12
CA ASP A 473 -3.09 27.19 -0.07
C ASP A 473 -3.96 25.92 -0.04
N LEU A 474 -5.24 26.05 -0.39
CA LEU A 474 -6.21 24.97 -0.26
C LEU A 474 -5.83 23.75 -1.12
N GLU A 475 -5.51 23.98 -2.41
CA GLU A 475 -5.12 22.90 -3.31
C GLU A 475 -3.80 22.24 -2.87
N GLY A 476 -2.85 23.03 -2.37
CA GLY A 476 -1.57 22.53 -1.84
C GLY A 476 -1.73 21.65 -0.59
N GLU A 477 -2.61 22.01 0.34
CA GLU A 477 -2.88 21.23 1.55
C GLU A 477 -3.73 19.98 1.23
N ILE A 478 -4.69 20.06 0.31
CA ILE A 478 -5.42 18.87 -0.19
C ILE A 478 -4.43 17.90 -0.85
N ALA A 479 -3.57 18.37 -1.74
CA ALA A 479 -2.53 17.55 -2.36
C ALA A 479 -1.59 16.91 -1.33
N THR A 480 -1.27 17.63 -0.26
CA THR A 480 -0.47 17.12 0.86
C THR A 480 -1.15 15.94 1.55
N ILE A 481 -2.43 16.06 1.88
CA ILE A 481 -3.22 14.99 2.50
C ILE A 481 -3.27 13.75 1.59
N LEU A 482 -3.50 13.94 0.29
CA LEU A 482 -3.56 12.85 -0.68
C LEU A 482 -2.24 12.09 -0.76
N VAL A 483 -1.11 12.79 -0.88
CA VAL A 483 0.22 12.16 -0.96
C VAL A 483 0.59 11.44 0.34
N GLU A 484 0.37 12.07 1.50
CA GLU A 484 0.70 11.47 2.81
C GLU A 484 -0.08 10.17 3.08
N ASN A 485 -1.30 10.06 2.55
CA ASN A 485 -2.14 8.87 2.65
C ASN A 485 -1.98 7.92 1.44
N SER A 486 -1.05 8.19 0.52
CA SER A 486 -0.84 7.40 -0.70
C SER A 486 -2.12 7.24 -1.55
N ILE A 487 -2.94 8.28 -1.57
CA ILE A 487 -4.19 8.35 -2.33
C ILE A 487 -3.91 8.95 -3.70
N SER A 488 -4.27 8.22 -4.76
CA SER A 488 -4.13 8.65 -6.15
C SER A 488 -5.51 8.96 -6.74
N VAL A 489 -5.75 10.23 -7.06
CA VAL A 489 -7.03 10.75 -7.57
C VAL A 489 -6.89 11.34 -8.97
N VAL A 490 -6.03 10.73 -9.78
CA VAL A 490 -5.81 11.16 -11.16
C VAL A 490 -7.12 11.02 -11.96
N PRO A 491 -7.44 11.94 -12.90
CA PRO A 491 -8.62 11.82 -13.74
C PRO A 491 -8.71 10.48 -14.48
N PHE A 492 -9.93 10.04 -14.74
CA PHE A 492 -10.20 8.85 -15.55
C PHE A 492 -9.68 9.05 -16.97
N SER A 493 -8.96 8.05 -17.48
CA SER A 493 -8.38 8.04 -18.83
C SER A 493 -9.44 7.91 -19.92
N GLU A 494 -9.10 8.28 -21.15
CA GLU A 494 -9.99 8.11 -22.30
C GLU A 494 -10.45 6.66 -22.50
N ALA A 495 -9.54 5.68 -22.33
CA ALA A 495 -9.88 4.27 -22.41
C ALA A 495 -10.93 3.84 -21.36
N GLN A 496 -10.84 4.38 -20.14
CA GLN A 496 -11.82 4.17 -19.08
C GLN A 496 -13.16 4.85 -19.43
N MET A 497 -13.13 6.07 -19.96
CA MET A 497 -14.33 6.80 -20.36
C MET A 497 -15.04 6.17 -21.55
N CYS A 498 -14.32 5.50 -22.47
CA CYS A 498 -14.91 4.76 -23.59
C CYS A 498 -15.75 3.54 -23.15
N GLU A 499 -15.58 3.05 -21.92
CA GLU A 499 -16.43 1.98 -21.35
C GLU A 499 -17.76 2.51 -20.79
N MET A 500 -17.94 3.83 -20.72
CA MET A 500 -19.14 4.44 -20.14
C MET A 500 -20.35 4.36 -21.08
N PRO A 501 -21.56 4.15 -20.54
CA PRO A 501 -22.77 4.29 -21.33
C PRO A 501 -22.92 5.73 -21.84
N VAL A 502 -23.49 5.88 -23.03
CA VAL A 502 -23.84 7.20 -23.56
C VAL A 502 -25.03 7.73 -22.76
N ASN A 503 -24.79 8.79 -22.01
CA ASN A 503 -25.82 9.53 -21.30
C ASN A 503 -25.61 11.03 -21.54
N THR A 504 -26.30 11.57 -22.55
CA THR A 504 -26.20 12.99 -22.95
C THR A 504 -27.60 13.59 -23.04
N PRO A 505 -27.76 14.92 -22.94
CA PRO A 505 -29.07 15.56 -23.11
C PRO A 505 -29.75 15.19 -24.44
N GLU A 506 -28.96 15.02 -25.52
CA GLU A 506 -29.43 14.66 -26.85
C GLU A 506 -29.75 13.17 -26.99
N ASN A 507 -29.00 12.32 -26.28
CA ASN A 507 -29.18 10.87 -26.25
C ASN A 507 -29.15 10.38 -24.79
N PRO A 508 -30.25 10.55 -24.03
CA PRO A 508 -30.31 10.15 -22.64
C PRO A 508 -30.32 8.64 -22.54
N TRP A 509 -29.64 8.12 -21.51
CA TRP A 509 -29.63 6.69 -21.26
C TRP A 509 -31.03 6.18 -20.95
N LYS A 510 -31.36 4.99 -21.48
CA LYS A 510 -32.65 4.33 -21.27
C LYS A 510 -32.44 2.86 -21.02
N VAL A 511 -33.29 2.32 -20.15
CA VAL A 511 -33.42 0.89 -19.88
C VAL A 511 -33.69 0.15 -21.20
N SER A 512 -32.95 -0.93 -21.45
CA SER A 512 -33.13 -1.71 -22.68
C SER A 512 -34.39 -2.58 -22.58
N SER A 513 -35.10 -2.76 -23.69
CA SER A 513 -36.32 -3.60 -23.69
C SER A 513 -36.05 -5.07 -23.39
N GLN A 514 -34.80 -5.53 -23.48
CA GLN A 514 -34.40 -6.87 -23.06
C GLN A 514 -34.37 -6.96 -21.53
N GLU A 515 -33.70 -6.03 -20.88
CA GLU A 515 -33.58 -5.96 -19.42
C GLU A 515 -34.95 -5.77 -18.76
N GLU A 516 -35.86 -4.99 -19.35
CA GLU A 516 -37.24 -4.84 -18.85
C GLU A 516 -38.03 -6.17 -18.81
N ARG A 517 -37.67 -7.15 -19.65
CA ARG A 517 -38.33 -8.47 -19.67
C ARG A 517 -37.73 -9.44 -18.66
N GLU A 518 -36.43 -9.32 -18.41
CA GLU A 518 -35.69 -10.22 -17.52
C GLU A 518 -35.81 -9.78 -16.05
N ARG A 519 -35.90 -8.48 -15.80
CA ARG A 519 -35.99 -7.90 -14.45
C ARG A 519 -37.43 -7.74 -13.96
N LYS A 520 -37.60 -7.74 -12.64
CA LYS A 520 -38.90 -7.51 -11.99
C LYS A 520 -39.21 -6.01 -11.96
N ASP A 521 -40.32 -5.60 -12.57
CA ASP A 521 -40.77 -4.19 -12.57
C ASP A 521 -41.50 -3.83 -11.27
N LEU A 522 -40.93 -2.91 -10.49
CA LEU A 522 -41.51 -2.41 -9.23
C LEU A 522 -42.13 -1.00 -9.35
N ARG A 523 -42.02 -0.33 -10.51
CA ARG A 523 -42.34 1.10 -10.68
C ARG A 523 -43.78 1.48 -10.29
N LYS A 524 -44.73 0.57 -10.50
CA LYS A 524 -46.16 0.81 -10.21
C LYS A 524 -46.67 0.13 -8.94
N THR A 525 -45.89 -0.79 -8.39
CA THR A 525 -46.34 -1.66 -7.30
C THR A 525 -45.88 -1.16 -5.94
N HIS A 526 -44.74 -0.45 -5.88
CA HIS A 526 -44.12 -0.01 -4.63
C HIS A 526 -44.01 1.52 -4.59
N LEU A 527 -44.16 2.09 -3.39
CA LEU A 527 -43.73 3.46 -3.13
C LEU A 527 -42.24 3.43 -2.78
N VAL A 528 -41.40 3.95 -3.66
CA VAL A 528 -39.94 3.99 -3.52
C VAL A 528 -39.50 5.41 -3.16
N PHE A 529 -38.56 5.53 -2.21
CA PHE A 529 -38.00 6.81 -1.77
C PHE A 529 -36.57 6.64 -1.24
N SER A 530 -35.75 7.69 -1.31
CA SER A 530 -34.40 7.74 -0.73
C SER A 530 -34.36 8.63 0.51
N ILE A 531 -33.35 8.46 1.37
CA ILE A 531 -33.12 9.31 2.54
C ILE A 531 -31.64 9.68 2.57
N ASP A 532 -31.31 10.84 2.00
CA ASP A 532 -29.93 11.26 1.80
C ASP A 532 -29.66 12.66 2.38
N PRO A 533 -28.39 12.98 2.70
CA PRO A 533 -28.00 14.34 3.04
C PRO A 533 -28.32 15.34 1.91
N SER A 534 -28.56 16.59 2.27
CA SER A 534 -28.80 17.66 1.30
C SER A 534 -27.62 17.77 0.31
N GLY A 535 -27.90 17.71 -0.99
CA GLY A 535 -26.88 17.79 -2.04
C GLY A 535 -26.19 16.46 -2.38
N CYS A 536 -26.71 15.33 -1.89
CA CYS A 536 -26.27 14.00 -2.33
C CYS A 536 -26.57 13.80 -3.83
N GLU A 537 -25.56 13.35 -4.58
CA GLU A 537 -25.69 13.03 -6.01
C GLU A 537 -25.51 11.52 -6.26
N ASP A 538 -24.79 10.84 -5.37
CA ASP A 538 -24.46 9.42 -5.39
C ASP A 538 -25.42 8.62 -4.50
N VAL A 539 -26.69 8.54 -4.90
CA VAL A 539 -27.73 7.82 -4.16
C VAL A 539 -27.53 6.31 -4.35
N ASP A 540 -26.86 5.71 -3.37
CA ASP A 540 -26.51 4.29 -3.31
C ASP A 540 -27.72 3.38 -3.04
N ASP A 541 -28.64 3.82 -2.19
CA ASP A 541 -29.75 3.01 -1.70
C ASP A 541 -31.09 3.76 -1.67
N THR A 542 -32.16 3.01 -1.94
CA THR A 542 -33.54 3.47 -1.75
C THR A 542 -34.34 2.44 -0.97
N LEU A 543 -35.37 2.93 -0.31
CA LEU A 543 -36.31 2.13 0.47
C LEU A 543 -37.64 2.08 -0.25
N SER A 544 -38.39 1.00 -0.06
CA SER A 544 -39.76 0.93 -0.50
C SER A 544 -40.67 0.28 0.51
N VAL A 545 -41.94 0.69 0.50
CA VAL A 545 -42.99 0.11 1.34
C VAL A 545 -44.24 -0.19 0.52
N ARG A 546 -44.85 -1.34 0.82
CA ARG A 546 -46.14 -1.75 0.24
C ARG A 546 -46.97 -2.49 1.28
N ALA A 547 -48.25 -2.12 1.41
CA ALA A 547 -49.19 -2.91 2.21
C ALA A 547 -49.65 -4.15 1.42
N LEU A 548 -49.71 -5.28 2.11
CA LEU A 548 -50.18 -6.55 1.57
C LEU A 548 -51.62 -6.81 2.00
N ASP A 549 -52.36 -7.58 1.19
CA ASP A 549 -53.77 -7.89 1.45
C ASP A 549 -54.01 -8.68 2.74
N ASN A 550 -52.97 -9.36 3.25
CA ASN A 550 -52.99 -10.09 4.52
C ASN A 550 -52.74 -9.19 5.75
N GLY A 551 -52.65 -7.87 5.57
CA GLY A 551 -52.40 -6.89 6.64
C GLY A 551 -50.92 -6.69 6.98
N ASN A 552 -50.01 -7.40 6.32
CA ASN A 552 -48.57 -7.24 6.51
C ASN A 552 -48.00 -6.09 5.65
N LEU A 553 -46.80 -5.62 6.00
CA LEU A 553 -46.03 -4.69 5.19
C LEU A 553 -44.88 -5.44 4.50
N GLU A 554 -44.68 -5.15 3.22
CA GLU A 554 -43.49 -5.50 2.45
C GLU A 554 -42.55 -4.29 2.48
N LEU A 555 -41.34 -4.48 3.01
CA LEU A 555 -40.27 -3.51 3.00
C LEU A 555 -39.18 -3.98 2.04
N GLY A 556 -38.75 -3.08 1.16
CA GLY A 556 -37.68 -3.33 0.20
C GLY A 556 -36.51 -2.39 0.46
N VAL A 557 -35.29 -2.93 0.38
CA VAL A 557 -34.05 -2.15 0.27
C VAL A 557 -33.49 -2.42 -1.11
N HIS A 558 -33.28 -1.35 -1.86
CA HIS A 558 -32.85 -1.39 -3.26
C HIS A 558 -31.52 -0.66 -3.37
N ILE A 559 -30.53 -1.31 -3.97
CA ILE A 559 -29.15 -0.82 -4.04
C ILE A 559 -28.82 -0.51 -5.49
N ALA A 560 -28.00 0.50 -5.78
CA ALA A 560 -27.55 0.78 -7.15
C ALA A 560 -26.89 -0.45 -7.82
N ASP A 561 -27.34 -0.82 -9.03
CA ASP A 561 -26.79 -1.97 -9.77
C ASP A 561 -25.53 -1.62 -10.57
N VAL A 562 -24.42 -1.40 -9.86
CA VAL A 562 -23.11 -1.12 -10.48
C VAL A 562 -22.63 -2.30 -11.32
N THR A 563 -22.98 -3.53 -10.93
CA THR A 563 -22.51 -4.77 -11.59
C THR A 563 -23.01 -4.91 -13.02
N HIS A 564 -24.11 -4.25 -13.39
CA HIS A 564 -24.58 -4.21 -14.77
C HIS A 564 -23.65 -3.40 -15.69
N PHE A 565 -23.04 -2.33 -15.16
CA PHE A 565 -22.23 -1.39 -15.94
C PHE A 565 -20.72 -1.67 -15.86
N VAL A 566 -20.25 -2.23 -14.75
CA VAL A 566 -18.83 -2.49 -14.51
C VAL A 566 -18.54 -3.97 -14.63
N ALA A 567 -18.03 -4.38 -15.79
CA ALA A 567 -17.63 -5.77 -16.02
C ALA A 567 -16.33 -6.12 -15.26
N PRO A 568 -16.20 -7.35 -14.72
CA PRO A 568 -14.95 -7.80 -14.12
C PRO A 568 -13.78 -7.68 -15.09
N HIS A 569 -12.64 -7.19 -14.60
CA HIS A 569 -11.41 -6.96 -15.37
C HIS A 569 -11.47 -5.89 -16.47
N SER A 570 -12.56 -5.11 -16.55
CA SER A 570 -12.61 -3.88 -17.36
C SER A 570 -11.61 -2.82 -16.87
N TYR A 571 -11.33 -1.80 -17.69
CA TYR A 571 -10.45 -0.70 -17.28
C TYR A 571 -11.00 0.04 -16.06
N ILE A 572 -12.33 0.17 -15.98
CA ILE A 572 -13.03 0.78 -14.84
C ILE A 572 -12.97 -0.10 -13.60
N ASP A 573 -13.15 -1.42 -13.71
CA ASP A 573 -13.00 -2.34 -12.55
C ASP A 573 -11.58 -2.28 -11.98
N ILE A 574 -10.56 -2.25 -12.84
CA ILE A 574 -9.16 -2.14 -12.40
C ILE A 574 -8.91 -0.81 -11.66
N GLU A 575 -9.46 0.29 -12.16
CA GLU A 575 -9.35 1.61 -11.52
C GLU A 575 -10.11 1.67 -10.21
N ALA A 576 -11.36 1.20 -10.19
CA ALA A 576 -12.20 1.15 -9.00
C ALA A 576 -11.52 0.32 -7.91
N ARG A 577 -10.96 -0.86 -8.23
CA ARG A 577 -10.17 -1.67 -7.28
C ARG A 577 -8.90 -0.98 -6.78
N THR A 578 -8.34 -0.07 -7.57
CA THR A 578 -7.16 0.71 -7.17
C THR A 578 -7.56 1.82 -6.19
N ARG A 579 -8.71 2.47 -6.40
CA ARG A 579 -9.26 3.51 -5.49
C ARG A 579 -9.90 2.93 -4.24
N ALA A 580 -10.54 1.77 -4.36
CA ALA A 580 -11.30 1.01 -3.35
C ALA A 580 -12.51 1.73 -2.70
N THR A 581 -12.50 3.06 -2.62
CA THR A 581 -13.56 3.85 -2.01
C THR A 581 -13.56 5.26 -2.60
N THR A 582 -14.72 5.91 -2.57
CA THR A 582 -14.83 7.37 -2.80
C THR A 582 -14.25 8.10 -1.59
N TYR A 583 -13.40 9.09 -1.84
CA TYR A 583 -12.81 9.93 -0.78
C TYR A 583 -13.61 11.21 -0.61
N TYR A 584 -14.26 11.39 0.54
CA TYR A 584 -15.00 12.61 0.87
C TYR A 584 -14.09 13.55 1.66
N LEU A 585 -13.89 14.76 1.13
CA LEU A 585 -13.26 15.89 1.81
C LEU A 585 -14.32 16.90 2.21
N ALA A 586 -13.93 17.94 2.94
CA ALA A 586 -14.87 18.96 3.42
C ALA A 586 -15.48 19.79 2.28
N ASP A 587 -14.74 20.02 1.19
CA ASP A 587 -15.15 20.87 0.06
C ASP A 587 -15.51 20.08 -1.21
N ARG A 588 -15.00 18.85 -1.37
CA ARG A 588 -15.19 18.02 -2.57
C ARG A 588 -15.15 16.54 -2.27
N ARG A 589 -15.48 15.72 -3.27
CA ARG A 589 -15.24 14.27 -3.25
C ARG A 589 -14.41 13.82 -4.45
N TYR A 590 -13.68 12.73 -4.29
CA TYR A 590 -12.98 12.04 -5.36
C TYR A 590 -13.60 10.66 -5.56
N ASP A 591 -14.31 10.50 -6.67
CA ASP A 591 -15.15 9.34 -6.90
C ASP A 591 -14.36 8.06 -7.20
N MET A 592 -14.86 6.93 -6.69
CA MET A 592 -14.38 5.60 -7.05
C MET A 592 -14.70 5.25 -8.51
N LEU A 593 -15.87 5.67 -8.99
CA LEU A 593 -16.39 5.44 -10.35
C LEU A 593 -16.56 6.79 -11.07
N PRO A 594 -16.55 6.82 -12.42
CA PRO A 594 -16.82 8.06 -13.15
C PRO A 594 -18.20 8.64 -12.84
N ALA A 595 -18.33 9.98 -12.90
CA ALA A 595 -19.56 10.70 -12.60
C ALA A 595 -20.79 10.18 -13.38
N ILE A 596 -20.60 9.75 -14.63
CA ILE A 596 -21.67 9.15 -15.46
C ILE A 596 -22.30 7.93 -14.78
N LEU A 597 -21.53 7.16 -14.01
CA LEU A 597 -22.05 6.03 -13.24
C LEU A 597 -22.45 6.47 -11.83
N SER A 598 -21.58 7.20 -11.12
CA SER A 598 -21.79 7.51 -9.69
C SER A 598 -22.89 8.54 -9.43
N ALA A 599 -23.02 9.56 -10.27
CA ALA A 599 -23.96 10.67 -10.08
C ALA A 599 -25.20 10.58 -10.99
N ASP A 600 -25.10 9.85 -12.11
CA ASP A 600 -26.19 9.75 -13.08
C ASP A 600 -26.78 8.32 -13.15
N VAL A 601 -26.20 7.45 -13.99
CA VAL A 601 -26.89 6.24 -14.50
C VAL A 601 -27.13 5.19 -13.42
N CYS A 602 -26.21 5.02 -12.46
CA CYS A 602 -26.42 4.07 -11.37
C CYS A 602 -27.08 4.72 -10.15
N SER A 603 -27.02 6.05 -10.03
CA SER A 603 -27.62 6.78 -8.92
C SER A 603 -29.14 6.64 -8.96
N LEU A 604 -29.75 6.35 -7.81
CA LEU A 604 -31.19 6.11 -7.69
C LEU A 604 -31.98 7.43 -7.55
N LEU A 605 -31.81 8.32 -8.54
CA LEU A 605 -32.40 9.66 -8.56
C LEU A 605 -33.92 9.63 -8.71
N GLY A 606 -34.60 10.54 -8.01
CA GLY A 606 -36.06 10.66 -8.05
C GLY A 606 -36.58 11.05 -9.44
N GLY A 607 -37.60 10.31 -9.92
CA GLY A 607 -38.27 10.59 -11.20
C GLY A 607 -37.56 10.04 -12.44
N VAL A 608 -36.49 9.28 -12.26
CA VAL A 608 -35.72 8.61 -13.32
C VAL A 608 -35.80 7.09 -13.13
N ASP A 609 -35.86 6.33 -14.22
CA ASP A 609 -35.84 4.86 -14.19
C ASP A 609 -34.40 4.35 -14.03
N SER A 610 -34.11 3.62 -12.95
CA SER A 610 -32.78 3.07 -12.64
C SER A 610 -32.82 1.57 -12.35
N TYR A 611 -31.68 0.88 -12.54
CA TYR A 611 -31.50 -0.53 -12.18
C TYR A 611 -31.08 -0.70 -10.72
N PHE A 612 -31.60 -1.74 -10.05
CA PHE A 612 -31.13 -2.17 -8.73
C PHE A 612 -31.18 -3.71 -8.61
N PRO A 613 -30.25 -4.35 -7.90
CA PRO A 613 -30.43 -5.71 -7.43
C PRO A 613 -31.48 -5.69 -6.32
N THR A 614 -32.50 -6.53 -6.43
CA THR A 614 -33.50 -6.65 -5.36
C THR A 614 -33.01 -7.64 -4.31
N ALA A 615 -32.76 -7.19 -3.08
CA ALA A 615 -32.82 -8.06 -1.91
C ALA A 615 -34.30 -8.42 -1.71
N LEU A 616 -34.70 -9.64 -2.09
CA LEU A 616 -36.10 -10.09 -2.02
C LEU A 616 -36.67 -10.02 -0.58
N PRO A 617 -38.00 -9.86 -0.43
CA PRO A 617 -38.66 -9.38 0.76
C PRO A 617 -38.47 -10.29 1.97
N THR A 618 -38.29 -9.69 3.15
CA THR A 618 -38.51 -10.40 4.40
C THR A 618 -40.03 -10.62 4.59
N PRO A 619 -40.52 -11.86 4.80
CA PRO A 619 -41.88 -12.05 5.28
C PRO A 619 -42.02 -11.44 6.68
N ALA A 620 -43.13 -10.74 6.91
CA ALA A 620 -43.32 -9.77 7.99
C ALA A 620 -43.19 -10.28 9.44
N PHE A 621 -42.80 -9.32 10.30
CA PHE A 621 -42.74 -9.37 11.76
C PHE A 621 -44.13 -9.40 12.44
N PRO A 622 -44.28 -10.17 13.54
CA PRO A 622 -44.51 -9.62 14.90
C PRO A 622 -43.33 -10.05 15.83
N PRO A 623 -43.21 -9.61 17.10
CA PRO A 623 -41.93 -9.28 17.74
C PRO A 623 -40.91 -10.44 17.77
N SER A 624 -40.05 -10.53 16.75
CA SER A 624 -38.97 -11.52 16.50
C SER A 624 -39.39 -13.01 16.52
N PRO A 625 -38.74 -13.95 15.77
CA PRO A 625 -37.47 -13.89 15.04
C PRO A 625 -37.57 -14.17 13.51
N LEU A 626 -36.44 -13.94 12.83
CA LEU A 626 -36.21 -13.88 11.38
C LEU A 626 -36.34 -15.22 10.64
N PHE A 627 -36.88 -15.20 9.41
CA PHE A 627 -36.73 -16.26 8.40
C PHE A 627 -36.38 -15.69 7.02
N GLY A 628 -35.31 -16.21 6.42
CA GLY A 628 -35.09 -16.35 4.97
C GLY A 628 -34.66 -15.12 4.17
N GLY A 629 -33.36 -14.80 4.17
CA GLY A 629 -32.71 -14.02 3.11
C GLY A 629 -31.72 -14.91 2.35
N SER A 630 -31.50 -14.65 1.05
CA SER A 630 -30.48 -15.34 0.25
C SER A 630 -29.70 -14.33 -0.56
N PHE A 631 -28.47 -14.03 -0.13
CA PHE A 631 -27.37 -13.55 -0.97
C PHE A 631 -26.04 -14.00 -0.33
N ILE A 632 -25.05 -14.28 -1.18
CA ILE A 632 -23.69 -14.70 -0.80
C ILE A 632 -22.86 -13.44 -0.55
N SER A 633 -22.17 -13.34 0.59
CA SER A 633 -21.17 -12.29 0.79
C SER A 633 -19.98 -12.74 1.64
N LEU A 634 -18.85 -12.10 1.32
CA LEU A 634 -17.60 -12.03 2.07
C LEU A 634 -17.82 -11.34 3.43
N THR A 635 -16.91 -11.63 4.37
CA THR A 635 -17.13 -11.47 5.81
C THR A 635 -16.10 -10.53 6.47
N PHE A 636 -16.44 -10.00 7.64
CA PHE A 636 -15.67 -8.98 8.38
C PHE A 636 -15.20 -9.48 9.73
N LEU A 637 -14.00 -9.04 10.17
CA LEU A 637 -13.31 -9.54 11.38
C LEU A 637 -13.23 -8.39 12.35
N SER A 638 -13.69 -8.61 13.57
CA SER A 638 -13.29 -7.77 14.69
C SER A 638 -12.60 -8.63 15.73
N LEU A 639 -11.27 -8.54 15.79
CA LEU A 639 -10.51 -9.14 16.87
C LEU A 639 -10.86 -8.47 18.21
N PRO A 640 -10.91 -9.23 19.33
CA PRO A 640 -11.15 -8.66 20.64
C PRO A 640 -10.07 -7.62 20.98
N PRO A 641 -10.43 -6.55 21.70
CA PRO A 641 -9.51 -5.48 22.02
C PRO A 641 -8.39 -6.01 22.93
N VAL A 642 -7.15 -5.81 22.51
CA VAL A 642 -6.00 -5.93 23.41
C VAL A 642 -5.29 -4.58 23.39
N PHE A 643 -5.18 -3.98 24.58
CA PHE A 643 -4.41 -2.77 24.88
C PHE A 643 -4.88 -1.41 24.31
N SER A 644 -6.04 -0.91 24.74
CA SER A 644 -6.23 0.56 24.84
C SER A 644 -7.22 1.04 25.91
N PHE A 645 -7.73 0.14 26.77
CA PHE A 645 -8.70 0.52 27.82
C PHE A 645 -8.06 1.08 29.11
N CYS A 646 -6.75 0.93 29.32
CA CYS A 646 -6.08 1.42 30.54
C CYS A 646 -6.15 2.95 30.70
N LEU A 647 -6.07 3.73 29.61
CA LEU A 647 -6.18 5.19 29.68
C LEU A 647 -7.62 5.63 30.01
N LEU A 648 -8.62 4.97 29.40
CA LEU A 648 -10.04 5.20 29.68
C LEU A 648 -10.36 4.91 31.15
N SER A 649 -9.79 3.81 31.68
CA SER A 649 -9.90 3.41 33.08
C SER A 649 -9.33 4.45 34.05
N PHE A 650 -8.24 5.14 33.69
CA PHE A 650 -7.64 6.18 34.54
C PHE A 650 -8.49 7.45 34.57
N CYS A 651 -9.05 7.87 33.42
CA CYS A 651 -9.95 9.02 33.33
C CYS A 651 -11.28 8.80 34.07
N LEU A 652 -11.84 7.58 33.99
CA LEU A 652 -13.07 7.18 34.69
C LEU A 652 -12.89 7.11 36.21
N ALA A 653 -11.76 6.55 36.67
CA ALA A 653 -11.44 6.43 38.10
C ALA A 653 -11.19 7.79 38.78
N GLY A 654 -10.54 8.72 38.07
CA GLY A 654 -10.09 9.98 38.64
C GLY A 654 -11.16 11.07 38.80
N ARG A 655 -12.25 11.04 38.02
CA ARG A 655 -13.28 12.10 38.04
C ARG A 655 -14.68 11.65 38.49
N LEU A 656 -15.09 10.42 38.20
CA LEU A 656 -16.51 10.03 38.32
C LEU A 656 -16.81 9.03 39.45
N LEU A 657 -15.81 8.49 40.15
CA LEU A 657 -15.98 7.49 41.22
C LEU A 657 -16.95 6.34 40.84
N LEU A 658 -17.03 6.00 39.55
CA LEU A 658 -17.88 4.90 39.08
C LEU A 658 -17.18 3.57 39.34
N PRO A 659 -17.90 2.53 39.82
CA PRO A 659 -17.33 1.20 40.03
C PRO A 659 -16.87 0.61 38.70
N LEU A 660 -15.55 0.67 38.52
CA LEU A 660 -14.75 0.17 37.40
C LEU A 660 -14.60 -1.36 37.53
N VAL A 661 -15.53 -2.16 37.00
CA VAL A 661 -15.36 -3.63 37.06
C VAL A 661 -15.71 -4.39 35.77
N ASP A 662 -16.56 -3.90 34.87
CA ASP A 662 -17.14 -4.79 33.83
C ASP A 662 -16.84 -4.44 32.36
N PHE A 663 -16.07 -3.40 32.06
CA PHE A 663 -15.77 -2.95 30.68
C PHE A 663 -15.11 -4.00 29.77
N LEU A 664 -14.39 -4.98 30.34
CA LEU A 664 -13.65 -6.01 29.59
C LEU A 664 -14.41 -7.34 29.46
N LYS A 665 -15.61 -7.45 30.05
CA LYS A 665 -16.34 -8.74 30.11
C LYS A 665 -17.18 -9.02 28.87
N SER A 666 -17.83 -8.00 28.30
CA SER A 666 -18.64 -8.12 27.09
C SER A 666 -19.00 -6.75 26.51
N ASN A 667 -19.41 -6.72 25.24
CA ASN A 667 -19.84 -5.50 24.53
C ASN A 667 -21.06 -4.87 25.21
N LYS A 668 -21.98 -5.71 25.71
CA LYS A 668 -23.14 -5.27 26.48
C LYS A 668 -22.73 -4.58 27.77
N ALA A 669 -21.79 -5.16 28.51
CA ALA A 669 -21.30 -4.56 29.75
C ALA A 669 -20.60 -3.20 29.51
N LEU A 670 -19.85 -3.07 28.40
CA LEU A 670 -19.28 -1.79 27.97
C LEU A 670 -20.37 -0.76 27.65
N ALA A 671 -21.40 -1.16 26.87
CA ALA A 671 -22.52 -0.29 26.53
C ALA A 671 -23.30 0.16 27.77
N ASP A 672 -23.71 -0.77 28.63
CA ASP A 672 -24.44 -0.49 29.88
C ASP A 672 -23.63 0.43 30.80
N SER A 673 -22.30 0.25 30.86
CA SER A 673 -21.45 1.11 31.68
C SER A 673 -21.30 2.52 31.10
N LEU A 674 -21.16 2.65 29.78
CA LEU A 674 -21.14 3.94 29.10
C LEU A 674 -22.48 4.67 29.22
N ASP A 675 -23.62 3.96 29.21
CA ASP A 675 -24.94 4.55 29.41
C ASP A 675 -25.09 5.14 30.83
N ASN A 676 -24.50 4.49 31.83
CA ASN A 676 -24.51 4.93 33.21
C ASN A 676 -23.44 5.99 33.56
N ALA A 677 -22.46 6.21 32.68
CA ALA A 677 -21.35 7.14 32.91
C ALA A 677 -21.71 8.61 32.64
N ASN A 678 -22.64 9.15 33.41
CA ASN A 678 -23.11 10.54 33.28
C ASN A 678 -22.61 11.41 34.42
N ASP A 679 -22.06 12.59 34.09
CA ASP A 679 -21.78 13.65 35.06
C ASP A 679 -23.01 14.58 35.12
N PRO A 680 -23.67 14.75 36.29
CA PRO A 680 -24.80 15.65 36.40
C PRO A 680 -24.46 17.13 36.16
N ASN A 681 -23.18 17.51 36.28
CA ASN A 681 -22.72 18.89 36.09
C ASN A 681 -22.20 19.15 34.66
N ASP A 682 -21.89 18.12 33.89
CA ASP A 682 -21.38 18.26 32.52
C ASP A 682 -21.84 17.12 31.59
N PRO A 683 -22.87 17.36 30.75
CA PRO A 683 -23.38 16.35 29.81
C PRO A 683 -22.39 16.00 28.69
N ILE A 684 -21.30 16.76 28.50
CA ILE A 684 -20.28 16.48 27.48
C ILE A 684 -19.42 15.28 27.90
N VAL A 685 -19.24 15.05 29.21
CA VAL A 685 -18.38 13.97 29.74
C VAL A 685 -18.76 12.62 29.17
N ASN A 686 -20.06 12.29 29.11
CA ASN A 686 -20.51 11.03 28.53
C ASN A 686 -20.11 10.88 27.05
N LYS A 687 -20.30 11.95 26.25
CA LYS A 687 -19.93 11.97 24.84
C LYS A 687 -18.42 11.81 24.64
N LEU A 688 -17.62 12.46 25.49
CA LEU A 688 -16.16 12.32 25.48
C LEU A 688 -15.74 10.88 25.78
N LEU A 689 -16.32 10.26 26.81
CA LEU A 689 -16.04 8.87 27.19
C LEU A 689 -16.38 7.89 26.07
N ARG A 690 -17.52 8.06 25.39
CA ARG A 690 -17.88 7.25 24.20
C ARG A 690 -16.90 7.45 23.04
N SER A 691 -16.48 8.69 22.79
CA SER A 691 -15.47 8.98 21.77
C SER A 691 -14.13 8.31 22.08
N MET A 692 -13.68 8.38 23.33
CA MET A 692 -12.44 7.73 23.78
C MET A 692 -12.54 6.20 23.73
N ALA A 693 -13.69 5.63 24.13
CA ALA A 693 -13.93 4.20 24.01
C ALA A 693 -13.89 3.74 22.55
N THR A 694 -14.45 4.54 21.63
CA THR A 694 -14.42 4.26 20.19
C THR A 694 -13.00 4.32 19.63
N GLN A 695 -12.20 5.30 20.03
CA GLN A 695 -10.79 5.39 19.64
C GLN A 695 -9.92 4.25 20.21
N ALA A 696 -10.35 3.64 21.32
CA ALA A 696 -9.69 2.50 21.93
C ALA A 696 -10.07 1.16 21.29
N MET A 697 -11.13 1.11 20.45
CA MET A 697 -11.54 -0.10 19.75
C MET A 697 -10.57 -0.45 18.61
N SER A 698 -10.47 -1.75 18.32
CA SER A 698 -9.76 -2.28 17.15
C SER A 698 -10.37 -1.72 15.86
N ASN A 699 -9.54 -1.47 14.85
CA ASN A 699 -10.05 -1.15 13.51
C ASN A 699 -10.82 -2.35 12.94
N ALA A 700 -11.98 -2.10 12.33
CA ALA A 700 -12.69 -3.10 11.52
C ALA A 700 -11.91 -3.38 10.22
N LEU A 701 -11.84 -4.64 9.82
CA LEU A 701 -11.08 -5.09 8.65
C LEU A 701 -11.95 -5.92 7.71
N TYR A 702 -11.79 -5.70 6.41
CA TYR A 702 -12.31 -6.57 5.35
C TYR A 702 -11.45 -7.84 5.24
N PHE A 703 -12.09 -8.99 5.05
CA PHE A 703 -11.39 -10.24 4.81
C PHE A 703 -12.19 -11.20 3.90
N SER A 704 -11.55 -12.32 3.49
CA SER A 704 -12.24 -13.43 2.81
C SER A 704 -12.50 -14.59 3.76
N THR A 705 -13.68 -15.22 3.75
CA THR A 705 -14.04 -16.33 4.64
C THR A 705 -13.02 -17.46 4.71
N GLY A 706 -12.18 -17.64 3.68
CA GLY A 706 -11.08 -18.60 3.69
C GLY A 706 -9.81 -18.15 4.43
N SER A 707 -9.76 -16.94 5.00
CA SER A 707 -8.57 -16.35 5.62
C SER A 707 -8.56 -16.34 7.14
N CYS A 708 -9.70 -16.61 7.78
CA CYS A 708 -9.88 -16.69 9.23
C CYS A 708 -10.93 -17.76 9.57
N ALA A 709 -10.93 -18.23 10.81
CA ALA A 709 -11.92 -19.19 11.27
C ALA A 709 -13.28 -18.52 11.50
N GLU A 710 -14.37 -19.29 11.40
CA GLU A 710 -15.75 -18.78 11.58
C GLU A 710 -15.96 -18.09 12.94
N GLU A 711 -15.32 -18.58 13.99
CA GLU A 711 -15.36 -17.99 15.33
C GLU A 711 -14.84 -16.55 15.38
N GLU A 712 -14.01 -16.17 14.41
CA GLU A 712 -13.42 -14.85 14.33
C GLU A 712 -14.34 -13.85 13.57
N PHE A 713 -15.37 -14.30 12.85
CA PHE A 713 -16.26 -13.47 12.00
C PHE A 713 -17.07 -12.42 12.77
N HIS A 714 -17.05 -12.48 14.10
CA HIS A 714 -17.80 -11.59 14.96
C HIS A 714 -17.38 -10.11 14.79
N HIS A 715 -18.36 -9.23 14.65
CA HIS A 715 -18.18 -7.78 14.63
C HIS A 715 -18.46 -7.17 16.01
N TYR A 716 -17.42 -6.66 16.69
CA TYR A 716 -17.53 -6.17 18.07
C TYR A 716 -18.47 -4.97 18.21
N GLY A 717 -18.35 -3.98 17.32
CA GLY A 717 -19.16 -2.75 17.41
C GLY A 717 -20.66 -2.96 17.19
N GLU A 718 -21.04 -3.92 16.34
CA GLU A 718 -22.44 -4.17 15.95
C GLU A 718 -23.05 -5.38 16.66
N TRP A 719 -22.23 -6.16 17.37
CA TRP A 719 -22.64 -7.40 18.03
C TRP A 719 -23.31 -8.39 17.05
N LEU A 720 -22.68 -8.58 15.90
CA LEU A 720 -23.13 -9.51 14.85
C LEU A 720 -22.11 -10.64 14.68
N GLN A 721 -22.58 -11.87 14.44
CA GLN A 721 -21.71 -13.00 14.09
C GLN A 721 -21.11 -12.88 12.68
N PHE A 722 -21.81 -12.16 11.81
CA PHE A 722 -21.42 -11.88 10.43
C PHE A 722 -21.91 -10.48 10.08
N SER A 723 -21.07 -9.70 9.42
CA SER A 723 -21.46 -8.41 8.82
C SER A 723 -20.83 -8.33 7.44
N SER A 724 -21.48 -7.63 6.50
CA SER A 724 -20.97 -7.34 5.17
C SER A 724 -21.45 -5.97 4.67
N VAL A 725 -20.60 -5.23 3.96
CA VAL A 725 -20.99 -3.96 3.33
C VAL A 725 -21.49 -4.23 1.91
N VAL A 726 -22.76 -3.93 1.66
CA VAL A 726 -23.40 -4.10 0.34
C VAL A 726 -24.13 -2.83 -0.11
N ALA A 727 -24.65 -2.04 0.82
CA ALA A 727 -25.51 -0.88 0.55
C ALA A 727 -24.78 0.38 0.04
N LYS A 728 -23.51 0.30 -0.35
CA LYS A 728 -22.69 1.46 -0.76
C LYS A 728 -21.87 1.18 -2.02
N ALA A 729 -22.52 0.68 -3.07
CA ALA A 729 -21.86 0.16 -4.26
C ALA A 729 -21.17 1.24 -5.12
N LEU A 730 -21.64 2.49 -5.08
CA LEU A 730 -21.07 3.65 -5.80
C LEU A 730 -19.87 4.24 -5.05
N SER A 731 -19.82 4.07 -3.74
CA SER A 731 -18.86 4.72 -2.86
C SER A 731 -17.85 3.78 -2.19
N LYS A 732 -18.08 2.46 -2.19
CA LYS A 732 -17.20 1.43 -1.59
C LYS A 732 -17.20 0.13 -2.39
N LEU A 733 -16.02 -0.50 -2.46
CA LEU A 733 -15.79 -1.85 -3.01
C LEU A 733 -15.71 -2.94 -1.95
#